data_AF-A0A1F3K181-F1
#
_entry.id   AF-A0A1F3K181-F1
#
_cell.length_a   1.000
_cell.length_b   1.000
_cell.length_c   1.000
_cell.angle_alpha   90.00
_cell.angle_beta   90.00
_cell.angle_gamma   90.00
#
_symmetry.space_group_name_H-M   'P 1'
#
loop_
_entity.id
_entity.type
_entity.pdbx_description
1 polymer ?
#
loop_
_entity_poly.entity_id
_entity_poly.type
_entity_poly.pdbx_seq_one_letter_code
_entity_poly.pdbx_strand_id
1 'polypeptide(L)'
;MLVTTFYLVSCTQTTFVEMPDLFTDHMVLQQNDTVNIWGASDPNVELTIQGSWGPSVVCKADANGKWLAQLPTAPAGGPYELTIASGKIVKTFNDVLLGEVWICSGQSNMEMPVLGNWAKLNNARQEAATANYPNIRLFTVQKNIAFSPIDTIATTGWIPCDTNTVKDFSATAYFFGRHLHQELKVPIGLIHTSWGGTVAEAWTSKNSLLKLDDFAEQARQISQLAASRDSLEKKFEADTKQMYLEQAQADPGIQGADTIFDNVAVDDKDWMAIDFPKLWEETQLGNFDGSAWFRKTIKLPADMANSELTLCYAAVDDYDEAWFNGVKVGENKVWGQNRSYKIPAGVVKEGENVIAIRIYDYVGGGGFMGEAKDYYLLSATGKTMPLAKGWVAKKGFDFKDIKTHPVSLSDPNQPTVLFNAMIYPLLPYTISGAIWYQGESNAGRAYQYRQLFKTMITDWREQWNQGDFPFLFVQLANFQPRNTEPMEDSWAELREAQTMALELPNTGMAVTIDIGDALDIHPGNKQDVGKRLALNALAKTYQMNVPFMGPLYKNYEVKGPTMVLSFDYVHEGLSIANGKELRGFTIAGADSVFHWAKAEIVDNKVTVSCKKVNEPKAVRYAWSINPECNLTNSAGLPASPFRTDNWKGITE
;
A
#
# COMPACT_ATOMS: atom_id res chain seq x y z
N MET A 1 -77.40 -8.44 0.27
CA MET A 1 -76.22 -8.89 1.04
C MET A 1 -75.07 -7.99 0.64
N LEU A 2 -74.73 -6.98 1.44
CA LEU A 2 -73.51 -6.20 1.26
C LEU A 2 -72.33 -7.09 1.72
N VAL A 3 -71.39 -7.36 0.82
CA VAL A 3 -70.11 -7.98 1.17
C VAL A 3 -69.15 -6.85 1.52
N THR A 4 -68.97 -6.61 2.82
CA THR A 4 -67.98 -5.67 3.35
C THR A 4 -66.62 -6.37 3.34
N THR A 5 -65.79 -6.06 2.35
CA THR A 5 -64.38 -6.51 2.31
C THR A 5 -63.60 -5.75 3.39
N PHE A 6 -63.32 -6.42 4.52
CA PHE A 6 -62.39 -5.92 5.53
C PHE A 6 -60.97 -5.95 4.95
N TYR A 7 -60.43 -4.78 4.60
CA TYR A 7 -58.98 -4.62 4.48
C TYR A 7 -58.39 -4.68 5.89
N LEU A 8 -57.83 -5.83 6.26
CA LEU A 8 -56.90 -5.93 7.38
C LEU A 8 -55.67 -5.10 7.02
N VAL A 9 -55.65 -3.84 7.44
CA VAL A 9 -54.42 -3.05 7.52
C VAL A 9 -53.59 -3.72 8.61
N SER A 10 -52.73 -4.66 8.21
CA SER A 10 -51.66 -5.13 9.06
C SER A 10 -50.78 -3.92 9.35
N CYS A 11 -50.93 -3.33 10.54
CA CYS A 11 -49.94 -2.39 11.06
C CYS A 11 -48.64 -3.18 11.18
N THR A 12 -47.71 -2.98 10.23
CA THR A 12 -46.37 -3.54 10.30
C THR A 12 -45.70 -2.95 11.55
N GLN A 13 -45.61 -3.76 12.59
CA GLN A 13 -44.99 -3.35 13.84
C GLN A 13 -43.48 -3.52 13.72
N THR A 14 -42.73 -2.45 13.94
CA THR A 14 -41.27 -2.48 14.00
C THR A 14 -40.80 -3.31 15.20
N THR A 15 -39.93 -4.28 14.94
CA THR A 15 -39.30 -5.19 15.90
C THR A 15 -37.81 -4.89 16.07
N PHE A 16 -37.14 -4.33 15.06
CA PHE A 16 -35.75 -3.85 15.17
C PHE A 16 -35.49 -2.62 14.30
N VAL A 17 -34.46 -1.86 14.70
CA VAL A 17 -33.80 -0.84 13.87
C VAL A 17 -32.30 -1.03 14.07
N GLU A 18 -31.58 -1.40 13.01
CA GLU A 18 -30.14 -1.59 12.98
C GLU A 18 -29.47 -0.43 12.25
N MET A 19 -28.32 -0.01 12.77
CA MET A 19 -27.53 1.08 12.23
C MET A 19 -26.13 0.54 11.92
N PRO A 20 -25.48 0.98 10.83
CA PRO A 20 -24.08 0.70 10.58
C PRO A 20 -23.19 1.13 11.76
N ASP A 21 -22.09 0.41 12.00
CA ASP A 21 -21.16 0.70 13.11
C ASP A 21 -20.43 2.06 12.95
N LEU A 22 -20.61 2.73 11.81
CA LEU A 22 -20.19 4.12 11.58
C LEU A 22 -21.01 5.14 12.39
N PHE A 23 -22.25 4.82 12.74
CA PHE A 23 -23.12 5.69 13.55
C PHE A 23 -22.95 5.36 15.03
N THR A 24 -22.23 6.22 15.75
CA THR A 24 -22.03 6.13 17.20
C THR A 24 -22.21 7.52 17.83
N ASP A 25 -22.22 7.57 19.16
CA ASP A 25 -22.00 8.83 19.88
C ASP A 25 -20.69 9.49 19.43
N HIS A 26 -20.57 10.80 19.64
CA HIS A 26 -19.40 11.63 19.28
C HIS A 26 -19.15 11.82 17.77
N MET A 27 -20.02 11.33 16.89
CA MET A 27 -19.81 11.44 15.44
C MET A 27 -19.85 12.88 14.91
N VAL A 28 -19.32 13.06 13.70
CA VAL A 28 -19.41 14.33 12.95
C VAL A 28 -20.18 14.09 11.66
N LEU A 29 -21.26 14.83 11.47
CA LEU A 29 -22.00 14.86 10.20
C LEU A 29 -21.59 16.09 9.41
N GLN A 30 -21.58 15.98 8.07
CA GLN A 30 -21.26 17.09 7.19
C GLN A 30 -22.22 18.27 7.43
N GLN A 31 -21.69 19.47 7.63
CA GLN A 31 -22.47 20.70 7.81
C GLN A 31 -22.94 21.27 6.47
N ASN A 32 -23.98 22.12 6.51
CA ASN A 32 -24.53 22.84 5.34
C ASN A 32 -24.84 21.94 4.14
N ASP A 33 -25.20 20.68 4.41
CA ASP A 33 -25.48 19.66 3.40
C ASP A 33 -26.71 18.83 3.80
N THR A 34 -27.14 17.94 2.91
CA THR A 34 -28.14 16.91 3.18
C THR A 34 -27.45 15.58 3.39
N VAL A 35 -27.34 15.16 4.65
CA VAL A 35 -26.57 13.96 5.00
C VAL A 35 -27.40 12.68 4.86
N ASN A 36 -26.75 11.61 4.41
CA ASN A 36 -27.36 10.30 4.35
C ASN A 36 -27.32 9.61 5.72
N ILE A 37 -28.48 9.22 6.23
CA ILE A 37 -28.64 8.35 7.40
C ILE A 37 -29.32 7.07 6.93
N TRP A 38 -28.74 5.90 7.21
CA TRP A 38 -29.24 4.63 6.68
C TRP A 38 -29.10 3.50 7.68
N GLY A 39 -29.78 2.39 7.40
CA GLY A 39 -29.75 1.20 8.22
C GLY A 39 -30.67 0.10 7.72
N ALA A 40 -30.99 -0.82 8.62
CA ALA A 40 -31.95 -1.89 8.38
C ALA A 40 -33.07 -1.88 9.43
N SER A 41 -34.24 -2.38 9.07
CA SER A 41 -35.39 -2.59 9.97
C SER A 41 -36.29 -3.66 9.37
N ASP A 42 -37.44 -3.92 9.99
CA ASP A 42 -38.48 -4.73 9.35
C ASP A 42 -38.90 -4.11 8.00
N PRO A 43 -39.23 -4.93 6.98
CA PRO A 43 -39.65 -4.44 5.68
C PRO A 43 -40.88 -3.53 5.75
N ASN A 44 -40.90 -2.50 4.92
CA ASN A 44 -42.03 -1.57 4.75
C ASN A 44 -42.46 -0.78 6.00
N VAL A 45 -41.67 -0.74 7.08
CA VAL A 45 -41.95 0.14 8.22
C VAL A 45 -41.53 1.58 7.92
N GLU A 46 -42.22 2.53 8.54
CA GLU A 46 -41.89 3.95 8.49
C GLU A 46 -40.88 4.30 9.58
N LEU A 47 -39.89 5.13 9.25
CA LEU A 47 -38.89 5.65 10.19
C LEU A 47 -38.90 7.17 10.17
N THR A 48 -38.80 7.78 11.35
CA THR A 48 -38.61 9.22 11.54
C THR A 48 -37.19 9.48 12.04
N ILE A 49 -36.45 10.31 11.32
CA ILE A 49 -35.07 10.69 11.63
C ILE A 49 -35.07 12.17 12.00
N GLN A 50 -34.50 12.53 13.14
CA GLN A 50 -34.56 13.87 13.71
C GLN A 50 -33.22 14.23 14.34
N GLY A 51 -32.54 15.24 13.80
CA GLY A 51 -31.44 15.91 14.48
C GLY A 51 -31.94 17.09 15.31
N SER A 52 -31.42 17.32 16.52
CA SER A 52 -31.88 18.44 17.37
C SER A 52 -31.57 19.84 16.81
N TRP A 53 -30.87 19.91 15.67
CA TRP A 53 -30.56 21.13 14.91
C TRP A 53 -31.63 21.57 13.91
N GLY A 54 -32.66 20.75 13.64
CA GLY A 54 -33.57 21.02 12.51
C GLY A 54 -34.90 20.28 12.55
N PRO A 55 -35.64 20.23 11.44
CA PRO A 55 -36.86 19.43 11.30
C PRO A 55 -36.55 17.94 11.10
N SER A 56 -37.52 17.07 11.38
CA SER A 56 -37.43 15.64 11.08
C SER A 56 -37.64 15.35 9.60
N VAL A 57 -37.14 14.20 9.18
CA VAL A 57 -37.45 13.57 7.89
C VAL A 57 -38.04 12.20 8.12
N VAL A 58 -38.92 11.76 7.22
CA VAL A 58 -39.57 10.45 7.28
C VAL A 58 -39.16 9.65 6.04
N CYS A 59 -38.77 8.39 6.24
CA CYS A 59 -38.49 7.45 5.18
C CYS A 59 -39.19 6.12 5.44
N LYS A 60 -39.15 5.22 4.46
CA LYS A 60 -39.72 3.88 4.57
C LYS A 60 -38.67 2.84 4.21
N ALA A 61 -38.59 1.76 4.99
CA ALA A 61 -37.78 0.61 4.63
C ALA A 61 -38.33 -0.10 3.40
N ASP A 62 -37.42 -0.56 2.55
CA ASP A 62 -37.76 -1.31 1.35
C ASP A 62 -38.24 -2.74 1.68
N ALA A 63 -38.50 -3.53 0.65
CA ALA A 63 -38.97 -4.91 0.80
C ALA A 63 -37.93 -5.84 1.46
N ASN A 64 -36.65 -5.45 1.47
CA ASN A 64 -35.55 -6.17 2.11
C ASN A 64 -35.20 -5.60 3.49
N GLY A 65 -35.93 -4.57 3.95
CA GLY A 65 -35.69 -3.91 5.23
C GLY A 65 -34.61 -2.83 5.20
N LYS A 66 -33.98 -2.53 4.06
CA LYS A 66 -33.00 -1.44 3.94
C LYS A 66 -33.71 -0.10 3.84
N TRP A 67 -33.17 0.94 4.47
CA TRP A 67 -33.71 2.29 4.39
C TRP A 67 -32.61 3.34 4.33
N LEU A 68 -32.90 4.48 3.70
CA LEU A 68 -32.04 5.65 3.64
C LEU A 68 -32.91 6.90 3.77
N ALA A 69 -32.48 7.82 4.63
CA ALA A 69 -33.07 9.13 4.84
C ALA A 69 -32.04 10.22 4.53
N GLN A 70 -32.49 11.27 3.87
CA GLN A 70 -31.70 12.44 3.55
C GLN A 70 -32.08 13.55 4.53
N LEU A 71 -31.18 13.85 5.48
CA LEU A 71 -31.42 14.77 6.58
C LEU A 71 -30.65 16.09 6.36
N PRO A 72 -31.32 17.24 6.21
CA PRO A 72 -30.65 18.53 6.12
C PRO A 72 -29.89 18.87 7.42
N THR A 73 -28.71 19.45 7.28
CA THR A 73 -27.85 19.90 8.40
C THR A 73 -27.76 21.42 8.46
N ALA A 74 -27.61 21.94 9.67
CA ALA A 74 -27.35 23.35 9.93
C ALA A 74 -25.85 23.69 9.71
N PRO A 75 -25.46 24.98 9.81
CA PRO A 75 -24.04 25.34 9.93
C PRO A 75 -23.36 24.64 11.13
N ALA A 76 -22.04 24.59 11.10
CA ALA A 76 -21.23 23.92 12.11
C ALA A 76 -21.61 24.28 13.55
N GLY A 77 -21.62 23.27 14.41
CA GLY A 77 -22.03 23.41 15.80
C GLY A 77 -22.21 22.08 16.52
N GLY A 78 -22.87 22.16 17.67
CA GLY A 78 -23.11 21.03 18.57
C GLY A 78 -22.58 21.32 19.99
N PRO A 79 -22.69 20.34 20.91
CA PRO A 79 -23.21 18.99 20.70
C PRO A 79 -24.72 18.97 20.43
N TYR A 80 -25.13 18.10 19.52
CA TYR A 80 -26.53 17.79 19.19
C TYR A 80 -26.87 16.33 19.50
N GLU A 81 -28.15 15.99 19.34
CA GLU A 81 -28.68 14.63 19.40
C GLU A 81 -29.24 14.25 18.01
N LEU A 82 -29.00 13.02 17.57
CA LEU A 82 -29.65 12.41 16.41
C LEU A 82 -30.55 11.26 16.89
N THR A 83 -31.83 11.33 16.57
CA THR A 83 -32.82 10.31 16.95
C THR A 83 -33.42 9.63 15.72
N ILE A 84 -33.49 8.30 15.74
CA ILE A 84 -34.15 7.46 14.75
C ILE A 84 -35.27 6.71 15.47
N ALA A 85 -36.51 6.93 15.06
CA ALA A 85 -37.69 6.35 15.68
C ALA A 85 -38.52 5.58 14.66
N SER A 86 -39.00 4.39 15.04
CA SER A 86 -39.96 3.60 14.26
C SER A 86 -40.83 2.78 15.20
N GLY A 87 -42.14 3.04 15.18
CA GLY A 87 -43.08 2.44 16.14
C GLY A 87 -42.71 2.77 17.59
N LYS A 88 -42.34 1.75 18.38
CA LYS A 88 -41.91 1.92 19.78
C LYS A 88 -40.38 1.94 19.96
N ILE A 89 -39.63 1.70 18.89
CA ILE A 89 -38.16 1.63 18.94
C ILE A 89 -37.63 3.03 18.67
N VAL A 90 -36.75 3.49 19.56
CA VAL A 90 -36.07 4.78 19.46
C VAL A 90 -34.58 4.53 19.70
N LYS A 91 -33.75 4.96 18.75
CA LYS A 91 -32.29 5.03 18.87
C LYS A 91 -31.88 6.50 18.93
N THR A 92 -31.04 6.84 19.89
CA THR A 92 -30.52 8.21 20.07
C THR A 92 -29.01 8.16 20.13
N PHE A 93 -28.36 8.99 19.33
CA PHE A 93 -26.94 9.25 19.34
C PHE A 93 -26.67 10.63 19.92
N ASN A 94 -25.72 10.71 20.85
CA ASN A 94 -25.39 11.89 21.62
C ASN A 94 -24.05 12.49 21.19
N ASP A 95 -23.84 13.77 21.53
CA ASP A 95 -22.61 14.50 21.22
C ASP A 95 -22.28 14.50 19.71
N VAL A 96 -23.32 14.66 18.89
CA VAL A 96 -23.19 14.76 17.44
C VAL A 96 -22.76 16.18 17.08
N LEU A 97 -21.66 16.31 16.34
CA LEU A 97 -21.20 17.60 15.82
C LEU A 97 -21.58 17.73 14.34
N LEU A 98 -21.90 18.96 13.92
CA LEU A 98 -21.96 19.32 12.50
C LEU A 98 -20.64 20.01 12.14
N GLY A 99 -19.97 19.52 11.09
CA GLY A 99 -18.64 19.99 10.72
C GLY A 99 -18.18 19.46 9.36
N GLU A 100 -16.87 19.35 9.17
CA GLU A 100 -16.28 18.83 7.93
C GLU A 100 -15.84 17.38 8.13
N VAL A 101 -16.22 16.48 7.23
CA VAL A 101 -15.89 15.05 7.33
C VAL A 101 -14.93 14.63 6.22
N TRP A 102 -13.78 14.06 6.58
CA TRP A 102 -12.76 13.65 5.62
C TRP A 102 -12.39 12.18 5.75
N ILE A 103 -12.35 11.47 4.61
CA ILE A 103 -11.75 10.14 4.51
C ILE A 103 -10.22 10.29 4.45
N CYS A 104 -9.51 9.57 5.29
CA CYS A 104 -8.05 9.60 5.38
C CYS A 104 -7.50 8.20 5.09
N SER A 105 -6.97 8.00 3.87
CA SER A 105 -6.65 6.66 3.37
C SER A 105 -5.28 6.56 2.69
N GLY A 106 -4.87 5.34 2.38
CA GLY A 106 -3.59 5.01 1.76
C GLY A 106 -2.86 3.89 2.49
N GLN A 107 -1.52 3.97 2.49
CA GLN A 107 -0.66 2.95 3.11
C GLN A 107 0.07 3.48 4.34
N SER A 108 1.29 3.00 4.61
CA SER A 108 2.01 3.17 5.88
C SER A 108 2.28 4.63 6.23
N ASN A 109 2.48 5.51 5.26
CA ASN A 109 2.65 6.95 5.49
C ASN A 109 1.34 7.66 5.89
N MET A 110 0.18 7.13 5.50
CA MET A 110 -1.12 7.51 6.10
C MET A 110 -1.33 6.81 7.45
N GLU A 111 -0.93 5.55 7.59
CA GLU A 111 -1.13 4.75 8.81
C GLU A 111 -0.32 5.26 10.00
N MET A 112 0.86 5.84 9.76
CA MET A 112 1.84 6.16 10.80
C MET A 112 1.22 6.91 11.99
N PRO A 113 1.18 6.31 13.19
CA PRO A 113 0.53 6.92 14.33
C PRO A 113 1.36 8.09 14.88
N VAL A 114 0.73 8.96 15.68
CA VAL A 114 1.45 10.03 16.38
C VAL A 114 2.49 9.46 17.34
N LEU A 115 2.16 8.38 18.05
CA LEU A 115 3.09 7.60 18.88
C LEU A 115 2.97 6.11 18.53
N GLY A 116 4.09 5.46 18.28
CA GLY A 116 4.14 4.01 18.06
C GLY A 116 5.57 3.51 17.97
N ASN A 117 5.78 2.21 18.17
CA ASN A 117 7.12 1.61 18.21
C ASN A 117 7.91 1.77 16.90
N TRP A 118 7.20 1.87 15.77
CA TRP A 118 7.79 2.07 14.45
C TRP A 118 7.68 3.52 13.94
N ALA A 119 6.90 4.37 14.60
CA ALA A 119 6.65 5.74 14.17
C ALA A 119 7.73 6.68 14.69
N LYS A 120 8.50 7.29 13.77
CA LYS A 120 9.55 8.27 14.09
C LYS A 120 9.08 9.71 13.83
N LEU A 121 7.90 10.05 14.34
CA LEU A 121 7.34 11.39 14.16
C LEU A 121 8.20 12.46 14.86
N ASN A 122 8.43 13.59 14.19
CA ASN A 122 9.11 14.74 14.78
C ASN A 122 8.30 15.29 15.95
N ASN A 123 8.94 15.47 17.11
CA ASN A 123 8.33 15.99 18.35
C ASN A 123 7.13 15.17 18.87
N ALA A 124 7.04 13.89 18.50
CA ALA A 124 5.89 13.02 18.77
C ALA A 124 5.32 13.11 20.20
N ARG A 125 6.19 13.03 21.22
CA ARG A 125 5.78 13.08 22.63
C ARG A 125 5.15 14.42 23.01
N GLN A 126 5.68 15.52 22.48
CA GLN A 126 5.14 16.85 22.75
C GLN A 126 3.80 17.04 22.04
N GLU A 127 3.69 16.59 20.78
CA GLU A 127 2.45 16.65 20.00
C GLU A 127 1.32 15.88 20.71
N ALA A 128 1.60 14.64 21.15
CA ALA A 128 0.64 13.84 21.88
C ALA A 128 0.27 14.44 23.25
N ALA A 129 1.25 14.96 23.99
CA ALA A 129 1.02 15.51 25.33
C ALA A 129 0.23 16.82 25.33
N THR A 130 0.14 17.51 24.19
CA THR A 130 -0.53 18.82 24.06
C THR A 130 -1.79 18.79 23.19
N ALA A 131 -2.14 17.63 22.62
CA ALA A 131 -3.36 17.47 21.84
C ALA A 131 -4.60 17.60 22.73
N ASN A 132 -5.32 18.72 22.59
CA ASN A 132 -6.60 18.94 23.26
C ASN A 132 -7.56 19.62 22.29
N TYR A 133 -8.13 18.82 21.40
CA TYR A 133 -8.98 19.28 20.31
C TYR A 133 -10.29 18.48 20.31
N PRO A 134 -11.15 18.61 21.33
CA PRO A 134 -12.34 17.78 21.45
C PRO A 134 -13.28 17.91 20.24
N ASN A 135 -13.29 19.05 19.55
CA ASN A 135 -14.08 19.25 18.32
C ASN A 135 -13.46 18.62 17.06
N ILE A 136 -12.31 17.95 17.18
CA ILE A 136 -11.81 17.01 16.19
C ILE A 136 -12.22 15.61 16.67
N ARG A 137 -12.93 14.86 15.83
CA ARG A 137 -13.38 13.50 16.14
C ARG A 137 -12.67 12.50 15.24
N LEU A 138 -12.18 11.45 15.86
CA LEU A 138 -11.37 10.42 15.24
C LEU A 138 -12.22 9.16 15.09
N PHE A 139 -12.20 8.55 13.90
CA PHE A 139 -12.82 7.26 13.65
C PHE A 139 -11.79 6.37 12.94
N THR A 140 -11.53 5.18 13.46
CA THR A 140 -10.52 4.27 12.89
C THR A 140 -11.19 3.00 12.38
N VAL A 141 -11.03 2.76 11.08
CA VAL A 141 -11.45 1.52 10.42
C VAL A 141 -10.41 0.45 10.72
N GLN A 142 -10.81 -0.64 11.38
CA GLN A 142 -9.92 -1.77 11.61
C GLN A 142 -9.61 -2.49 10.29
N LYS A 143 -8.38 -2.97 10.18
CA LYS A 143 -7.87 -3.66 9.01
C LYS A 143 -8.66 -4.93 8.75
N ASN A 144 -9.22 -5.04 7.55
CA ASN A 144 -9.98 -6.20 7.12
C ASN A 144 -9.87 -6.36 5.60
N ILE A 145 -10.08 -7.58 5.11
CA ILE A 145 -10.16 -7.88 3.68
C ILE A 145 -11.47 -8.61 3.39
N ALA A 146 -12.04 -8.39 2.21
CA ALA A 146 -13.21 -9.15 1.76
C ALA A 146 -13.19 -9.34 0.24
N PHE A 147 -13.45 -10.57 -0.20
CA PHE A 147 -13.53 -10.89 -1.64
C PHE A 147 -14.85 -10.44 -2.28
N SER A 148 -15.77 -9.92 -1.48
CA SER A 148 -17.01 -9.27 -1.92
C SER A 148 -17.34 -8.11 -0.98
N PRO A 149 -18.03 -7.06 -1.46
CA PRO A 149 -18.42 -5.94 -0.61
C PRO A 149 -19.18 -6.38 0.63
N ILE A 150 -18.83 -5.84 1.80
CA ILE A 150 -19.51 -6.08 3.06
C ILE A 150 -20.08 -4.77 3.61
N ASP A 151 -21.25 -4.84 4.25
CA ASP A 151 -21.93 -3.66 4.81
C ASP A 151 -21.46 -3.33 6.25
N THR A 152 -20.56 -4.14 6.84
CA THR A 152 -20.10 -4.02 8.23
C THR A 152 -18.66 -3.54 8.33
N ILE A 153 -18.36 -2.87 9.44
CA ILE A 153 -17.05 -2.30 9.70
C ILE A 153 -16.63 -2.58 11.14
N ALA A 154 -15.42 -3.10 11.31
CA ALA A 154 -14.84 -3.24 12.64
C ALA A 154 -14.25 -1.88 13.07
N THR A 155 -14.70 -1.35 14.20
CA THR A 155 -14.33 -0.03 14.73
C THR A 155 -14.55 0.04 16.24
N THR A 156 -13.94 1.02 16.89
CA THR A 156 -14.27 1.43 18.26
C THR A 156 -15.26 2.59 18.33
N GLY A 157 -15.78 3.04 17.17
CA GLY A 157 -16.64 4.22 17.05
C GLY A 157 -15.87 5.53 16.98
N TRP A 158 -16.62 6.63 16.95
CA TRP A 158 -16.08 7.99 16.98
C TRP A 158 -15.61 8.36 18.40
N ILE A 159 -14.43 8.96 18.49
CA ILE A 159 -13.85 9.41 19.76
C ILE A 159 -13.35 10.86 19.68
N PRO A 160 -13.48 11.66 20.76
CA PRO A 160 -12.85 12.98 20.86
C PRO A 160 -11.33 12.91 20.69
N CYS A 161 -10.73 13.88 19.99
CA CYS A 161 -9.27 14.01 19.93
C CYS A 161 -8.72 14.69 21.20
N ASP A 162 -8.04 13.92 22.03
CA ASP A 162 -7.37 14.39 23.25
C ASP A 162 -5.97 13.77 23.38
N THR A 163 -5.32 14.04 24.51
CA THR A 163 -3.95 13.57 24.77
C THR A 163 -3.82 12.05 24.81
N ASN A 164 -4.90 11.30 25.05
CA ASN A 164 -4.91 9.85 25.09
C ASN A 164 -5.25 9.25 23.72
N THR A 165 -6.27 9.78 23.04
CA THR A 165 -6.80 9.19 21.80
C THR A 165 -5.96 9.51 20.58
N VAL A 166 -5.25 10.65 20.56
CA VAL A 166 -4.42 11.04 19.41
C VAL A 166 -3.23 10.10 19.18
N LYS A 167 -2.77 9.41 20.23
CA LYS A 167 -1.50 8.65 20.23
C LYS A 167 -1.47 7.60 19.12
N ASP A 168 -2.54 6.84 18.99
CA ASP A 168 -2.65 5.72 18.07
C ASP A 168 -3.22 6.12 16.69
N PHE A 169 -3.61 7.39 16.52
CA PHE A 169 -4.23 7.88 15.30
C PHE A 169 -3.20 8.34 14.27
N SER A 170 -3.56 8.27 12.98
CA SER A 170 -2.75 8.75 11.86
C SER A 170 -2.22 10.17 12.09
N ALA A 171 -0.90 10.31 12.10
CA ALA A 171 -0.24 11.60 12.26
C ALA A 171 -0.54 12.54 11.09
N THR A 172 -0.53 12.02 9.86
CA THR A 172 -0.87 12.78 8.65
C THR A 172 -2.29 13.35 8.74
N ALA A 173 -3.27 12.50 9.06
CA ALA A 173 -4.66 12.91 9.20
C ALA A 173 -4.86 13.88 10.36
N TYR A 174 -4.22 13.62 11.52
CA TYR A 174 -4.27 14.50 12.68
C TYR A 174 -3.78 15.92 12.34
N PHE A 175 -2.61 16.07 11.72
CA PHE A 175 -2.09 17.39 11.38
C PHE A 175 -2.90 18.10 10.30
N PHE A 176 -3.46 17.35 9.35
CA PHE A 176 -4.42 17.87 8.38
C PHE A 176 -5.66 18.46 9.06
N GLY A 177 -6.36 17.64 9.87
CA GLY A 177 -7.58 18.08 10.55
C GLY A 177 -7.32 19.17 11.58
N ARG A 178 -6.17 19.13 12.27
CA ARG A 178 -5.76 20.20 13.20
C ARG A 178 -5.59 21.53 12.49
N HIS A 179 -4.93 21.55 11.32
CA HIS A 179 -4.75 22.78 10.57
C HIS A 179 -6.10 23.32 10.05
N LEU A 180 -6.96 22.45 9.50
CA LEU A 180 -8.32 22.85 9.10
C LEU A 180 -9.14 23.41 10.26
N HIS A 181 -9.14 22.73 11.42
CA HIS A 181 -9.83 23.20 12.60
C HIS A 181 -9.34 24.58 13.06
N GLN A 182 -8.02 24.81 13.00
CA GLN A 182 -7.41 26.08 13.35
C GLN A 182 -7.81 27.22 12.41
N GLU A 183 -7.91 26.97 11.11
CA GLU A 183 -8.23 28.00 10.12
C GLU A 183 -9.74 28.23 9.99
N LEU A 184 -10.53 27.16 9.92
CA LEU A 184 -11.98 27.24 9.70
C LEU A 184 -12.78 27.49 10.99
N LYS A 185 -12.23 27.12 12.15
CA LYS A 185 -12.91 27.18 13.47
C LYS A 185 -14.22 26.37 13.54
N VAL A 186 -14.29 25.26 12.79
CA VAL A 186 -15.44 24.33 12.77
C VAL A 186 -15.02 22.93 13.26
N PRO A 187 -15.95 22.08 13.74
CA PRO A 187 -15.66 20.68 14.03
C PRO A 187 -15.12 19.92 12.81
N ILE A 188 -14.22 18.97 13.03
CA ILE A 188 -13.62 18.14 11.98
C ILE A 188 -13.78 16.66 12.34
N GLY A 189 -14.38 15.87 11.45
CA GLY A 189 -14.41 14.41 11.52
C GLY A 189 -13.36 13.80 10.61
N LEU A 190 -12.53 12.91 11.14
CA LEU A 190 -11.49 12.21 10.39
C LEU A 190 -11.75 10.70 10.43
N ILE A 191 -12.06 10.11 9.28
CA ILE A 191 -12.24 8.66 9.12
C ILE A 191 -10.95 8.07 8.58
N HIS A 192 -10.18 7.42 9.45
CA HIS A 192 -8.90 6.80 9.12
C HIS A 192 -9.10 5.36 8.62
N THR A 193 -8.79 5.13 7.35
CA THR A 193 -8.93 3.83 6.66
C THR A 193 -7.69 3.56 5.80
N SER A 194 -6.64 2.98 6.40
CA SER A 194 -5.36 2.76 5.72
C SER A 194 -4.71 1.44 6.12
N TRP A 195 -3.83 0.91 5.27
CA TRP A 195 -3.05 -0.28 5.60
C TRP A 195 -1.67 -0.24 4.94
N GLY A 196 -0.61 -0.28 5.74
CA GLY A 196 0.78 -0.29 5.32
C GLY A 196 1.15 -1.41 4.35
N GLY A 197 1.99 -1.07 3.37
CA GLY A 197 2.46 -2.00 2.34
C GLY A 197 1.40 -2.39 1.29
N THR A 198 0.28 -1.65 1.21
CA THR A 198 -0.79 -1.97 0.25
C THR A 198 -0.65 -1.23 -1.08
N VAL A 199 -1.13 -1.85 -2.15
CA VAL A 199 -1.16 -1.33 -3.53
C VAL A 199 -2.54 -0.72 -3.87
N ALA A 200 -2.58 0.25 -4.79
CA ALA A 200 -3.81 1.00 -5.11
C ALA A 200 -4.95 0.14 -5.70
N GLU A 201 -4.64 -0.94 -6.40
CA GLU A 201 -5.64 -1.86 -6.96
C GLU A 201 -6.42 -2.63 -5.88
N ALA A 202 -5.88 -2.80 -4.67
CA ALA A 202 -6.62 -3.37 -3.55
C ALA A 202 -7.75 -2.43 -3.06
N TRP A 203 -7.58 -1.12 -3.28
CA TRP A 203 -8.50 -0.04 -2.88
C TRP A 203 -9.45 0.42 -3.98
N THR A 204 -9.41 -0.23 -5.15
CA THR A 204 -10.27 0.09 -6.31
C THR A 204 -11.35 -0.97 -6.45
N SER A 205 -12.59 -0.55 -6.76
CA SER A 205 -13.68 -1.51 -6.95
C SER A 205 -13.41 -2.46 -8.12
N LYS A 206 -13.92 -3.69 -8.00
CA LYS A 206 -13.93 -4.69 -9.07
C LYS A 206 -14.38 -4.11 -10.41
N ASN A 207 -15.50 -3.39 -10.44
CA ASN A 207 -16.10 -2.92 -11.69
C ASN A 207 -15.20 -1.94 -12.44
N SER A 208 -14.40 -1.16 -11.71
CA SER A 208 -13.43 -0.24 -12.31
C SER A 208 -12.15 -0.95 -12.74
N LEU A 209 -11.68 -1.94 -11.98
CA LEU A 209 -10.52 -2.75 -12.36
C LEU A 209 -10.76 -3.63 -13.58
N LEU A 210 -11.99 -4.11 -13.80
CA LEU A 210 -12.35 -4.86 -15.00
C LEU A 210 -12.20 -4.04 -16.30
N LYS A 211 -12.11 -2.71 -16.20
CA LYS A 211 -11.90 -1.79 -17.33
C LYS A 211 -10.40 -1.59 -17.64
N LEU A 212 -9.50 -2.13 -16.81
CA LEU A 212 -8.05 -2.02 -16.97
C LEU A 212 -7.48 -3.39 -17.36
N ASP A 213 -6.90 -3.49 -18.56
CA ASP A 213 -6.42 -4.77 -19.12
C ASP A 213 -5.47 -5.51 -18.16
N ASP A 214 -4.57 -4.77 -17.50
CA ASP A 214 -3.60 -5.30 -16.56
C ASP A 214 -4.21 -5.98 -15.32
N PHE A 215 -5.44 -5.60 -14.94
CA PHE A 215 -6.11 -6.08 -13.72
C PHE A 215 -7.35 -6.93 -14.01
N ALA A 216 -7.86 -6.89 -15.24
CA ALA A 216 -9.14 -7.49 -15.60
C ALA A 216 -9.20 -8.99 -15.30
N GLU A 217 -8.10 -9.72 -15.53
CA GLU A 217 -8.06 -11.16 -15.27
C GLU A 217 -8.05 -11.49 -13.78
N GLN A 218 -7.20 -10.84 -13.00
CA GLN A 218 -7.16 -11.03 -11.55
C GLN A 218 -8.50 -10.63 -10.89
N ALA A 219 -9.10 -9.52 -11.33
CA ALA A 219 -10.41 -9.07 -10.86
C ALA A 219 -11.54 -10.07 -11.22
N ARG A 220 -11.48 -10.69 -12.41
CA ARG A 220 -12.41 -11.78 -12.78
C ARG A 220 -12.24 -12.99 -11.86
N GLN A 221 -11.01 -13.44 -11.66
CA GLN A 221 -10.69 -14.59 -10.81
C GLN A 221 -11.19 -14.39 -9.38
N ILE A 222 -10.87 -13.24 -8.77
CA ILE A 222 -11.36 -12.88 -7.43
C ILE A 222 -12.89 -12.88 -7.38
N SER A 223 -13.55 -12.36 -8.41
CA SER A 223 -15.00 -12.29 -8.42
C SER A 223 -15.75 -13.61 -8.61
N GLN A 224 -15.04 -14.64 -9.08
CA GLN A 224 -15.57 -16.01 -9.17
C GLN A 224 -15.40 -16.76 -7.85
N LEU A 225 -14.61 -16.21 -6.91
CA LEU A 225 -14.50 -16.78 -5.59
C LEU A 225 -15.84 -16.68 -4.87
N ALA A 226 -16.20 -17.75 -4.18
CA ALA A 226 -17.48 -17.83 -3.49
C ALA A 226 -17.50 -16.90 -2.27
N ALA A 227 -18.68 -16.39 -1.93
CA ALA A 227 -18.82 -15.33 -0.93
C ALA A 227 -18.58 -15.80 0.52
N SER A 228 -18.73 -17.10 0.83
CA SER A 228 -18.57 -17.59 2.20
C SER A 228 -17.13 -18.00 2.49
N ARG A 229 -16.65 -17.69 3.70
CA ARG A 229 -15.30 -18.04 4.13
C ARG A 229 -15.00 -19.54 3.99
N ASP A 230 -15.93 -20.40 4.40
CA ASP A 230 -15.78 -21.86 4.26
C ASP A 230 -15.57 -22.31 2.81
N SER A 231 -16.23 -21.65 1.86
CA SER A 231 -16.09 -21.98 0.44
C SER A 231 -14.77 -21.47 -0.15
N LEU A 232 -14.30 -20.31 0.31
CA LEU A 232 -12.99 -19.77 -0.01
C LEU A 232 -11.88 -20.70 0.51
N GLU A 233 -11.96 -21.13 1.77
CA GLU A 233 -10.99 -22.01 2.41
C GLU A 233 -10.92 -23.36 1.67
N LYS A 234 -12.06 -23.97 1.34
CA LYS A 234 -12.10 -25.20 0.54
C LYS A 234 -11.48 -25.05 -0.84
N LYS A 235 -11.73 -23.91 -1.51
CA LYS A 235 -11.12 -23.63 -2.83
C LYS A 235 -9.61 -23.44 -2.69
N PHE A 236 -9.16 -22.68 -1.70
CA PHE A 236 -7.75 -22.48 -1.41
C PHE A 236 -7.04 -23.81 -1.13
N GLU A 237 -7.63 -24.69 -0.32
CA GLU A 237 -7.11 -26.03 -0.07
C GLU A 237 -7.03 -26.88 -1.34
N ALA A 238 -8.09 -26.85 -2.17
CA ALA A 238 -8.14 -27.60 -3.42
C ALA A 238 -7.10 -27.10 -4.43
N ASP A 239 -7.01 -25.79 -4.63
CA ASP A 239 -6.03 -25.16 -5.51
C ASP A 239 -4.60 -25.40 -4.99
N THR A 240 -4.37 -25.35 -3.68
CA THR A 240 -3.06 -25.61 -3.06
C THR A 240 -2.63 -27.04 -3.31
N LYS A 241 -3.54 -28.01 -3.15
CA LYS A 241 -3.26 -29.41 -3.47
C LYS A 241 -2.94 -29.60 -4.94
N GLN A 242 -3.70 -28.95 -5.83
CA GLN A 242 -3.49 -29.03 -7.27
C GLN A 242 -2.15 -28.40 -7.68
N MET A 243 -1.81 -27.24 -7.11
CA MET A 243 -0.51 -26.58 -7.29
C MET A 243 0.65 -27.51 -6.89
N TYR A 244 0.58 -28.17 -5.73
CA TYR A 244 1.63 -29.12 -5.32
C TYR A 244 1.75 -30.33 -6.25
N LEU A 245 0.64 -30.81 -6.82
CA LEU A 245 0.68 -31.86 -7.84
C LEU A 245 1.37 -31.37 -9.12
N GLU A 246 1.08 -30.16 -9.56
CA GLU A 246 1.73 -29.55 -10.74
C GLU A 246 3.22 -29.32 -10.49
N GLN A 247 3.61 -28.83 -9.31
CA GLN A 247 5.01 -28.68 -8.92
C GLN A 247 5.75 -30.02 -8.92
N ALA A 248 5.14 -31.07 -8.34
CA ALA A 248 5.71 -32.41 -8.34
C ALA A 248 5.85 -33.01 -9.75
N GLN A 249 4.96 -32.65 -10.69
CA GLN A 249 5.06 -33.07 -12.10
C GLN A 249 6.11 -32.28 -12.88
N ALA A 250 6.30 -31.00 -12.55
CA ALA A 250 7.26 -30.12 -13.20
C ALA A 250 8.69 -30.30 -12.67
N ASP A 251 8.86 -30.76 -11.43
CA ASP A 251 10.17 -30.93 -10.81
C ASP A 251 10.81 -32.28 -11.20
N PRO A 252 11.94 -32.29 -11.94
CA PRO A 252 12.61 -33.53 -12.36
C PRO A 252 13.18 -34.35 -11.20
N GLY A 253 13.31 -33.77 -10.00
CA GLY A 253 13.74 -34.46 -8.79
C GLY A 253 12.61 -35.21 -8.08
N ILE A 254 11.38 -35.13 -8.57
CA ILE A 254 10.19 -35.77 -7.98
C ILE A 254 9.52 -36.68 -9.03
N GLN A 255 9.07 -37.86 -8.59
CA GLN A 255 8.27 -38.75 -9.41
C GLN A 255 7.13 -39.36 -8.57
N GLY A 256 5.91 -38.86 -8.76
CA GLY A 256 4.78 -39.28 -7.94
C GLY A 256 4.99 -38.86 -6.49
N ALA A 257 5.05 -39.84 -5.58
CA ALA A 257 5.34 -39.61 -4.16
C ALA A 257 6.84 -39.74 -3.82
N ASP A 258 7.65 -40.20 -4.77
CA ASP A 258 9.06 -40.49 -4.55
C ASP A 258 9.92 -39.25 -4.83
N THR A 259 10.86 -39.00 -3.92
CA THR A 259 11.99 -38.12 -4.21
C THR A 259 13.04 -38.93 -4.95
N ILE A 260 13.50 -38.43 -6.10
CA ILE A 260 14.45 -39.12 -6.95
C ILE A 260 15.86 -38.60 -6.70
N PHE A 261 15.99 -37.27 -6.56
CA PHE A 261 17.29 -36.60 -6.40
C PHE A 261 17.88 -36.66 -4.99
N ASP A 262 17.25 -37.35 -4.04
CA ASP A 262 17.86 -37.71 -2.75
C ASP A 262 18.60 -39.06 -2.81
N ASN A 263 18.32 -39.88 -3.83
CA ASN A 263 18.90 -41.21 -3.97
C ASN A 263 20.41 -41.15 -4.24
N VAL A 264 21.17 -42.00 -3.56
CA VAL A 264 22.63 -42.09 -3.70
C VAL A 264 23.08 -42.52 -5.10
N ALA A 265 22.22 -43.18 -5.86
CA ALA A 265 22.53 -43.73 -7.18
C ALA A 265 22.28 -42.76 -8.35
N VAL A 266 21.79 -41.54 -8.11
CA VAL A 266 21.58 -40.55 -9.17
C VAL A 266 22.93 -40.17 -9.79
N ASP A 267 23.00 -40.24 -11.12
CA ASP A 267 24.13 -39.70 -11.88
C ASP A 267 23.98 -38.18 -12.00
N ASP A 268 24.83 -37.46 -11.27
CA ASP A 268 24.84 -36.00 -11.18
C ASP A 268 26.08 -35.37 -11.81
N LYS A 269 26.84 -36.11 -12.63
CA LYS A 269 28.08 -35.62 -13.27
C LYS A 269 27.86 -34.44 -14.22
N ASP A 270 26.70 -34.40 -14.87
CA ASP A 270 26.34 -33.34 -15.83
C ASP A 270 25.62 -32.15 -15.15
N TRP A 271 25.48 -32.17 -13.83
CA TRP A 271 24.88 -31.07 -13.09
C TRP A 271 25.86 -29.90 -13.00
N MET A 272 25.33 -28.69 -12.84
CA MET A 272 26.14 -27.48 -12.80
C MET A 272 26.96 -27.44 -11.52
N ALA A 273 28.28 -27.33 -11.61
CA ALA A 273 29.14 -27.14 -10.45
C ALA A 273 28.85 -25.82 -9.74
N ILE A 274 28.81 -25.83 -8.41
CA ILE A 274 28.59 -24.64 -7.58
C ILE A 274 29.31 -24.76 -6.23
N ASP A 275 29.78 -23.62 -5.73
CA ASP A 275 30.31 -23.45 -4.37
C ASP A 275 29.43 -22.42 -3.64
N PHE A 276 29.32 -22.52 -2.32
CA PHE A 276 28.49 -21.66 -1.48
C PHE A 276 29.34 -20.66 -0.67
N PRO A 277 28.81 -19.48 -0.33
CA PRO A 277 27.46 -18.96 -0.62
C PRO A 277 27.29 -18.54 -2.09
N LYS A 278 26.08 -18.72 -2.64
CA LYS A 278 25.77 -18.34 -4.02
C LYS A 278 24.26 -18.32 -4.26
N LEU A 279 23.78 -17.27 -4.92
CA LEU A 279 22.43 -17.20 -5.49
C LEU A 279 22.42 -17.84 -6.88
N TRP A 280 21.38 -18.60 -7.24
CA TRP A 280 21.36 -19.34 -8.50
C TRP A 280 21.12 -18.45 -9.71
N GLU A 281 20.52 -17.26 -9.54
CA GLU A 281 20.32 -16.25 -10.59
C GLU A 281 21.65 -15.78 -11.17
N GLU A 282 22.72 -15.85 -10.38
CA GLU A 282 24.09 -15.51 -10.77
C GLU A 282 24.83 -16.68 -11.45
N THR A 283 24.12 -17.75 -11.79
CA THR A 283 24.69 -19.00 -12.31
C THR A 283 24.02 -19.44 -13.61
N GLN A 284 24.43 -20.60 -14.13
CA GLN A 284 23.84 -21.18 -15.34
C GLN A 284 22.45 -21.80 -15.10
N LEU A 285 21.97 -21.87 -13.85
CA LEU A 285 20.60 -22.26 -13.54
C LEU A 285 19.56 -21.24 -14.05
N GLY A 286 19.97 -19.97 -14.19
CA GLY A 286 19.15 -18.89 -14.71
C GLY A 286 18.28 -18.21 -13.66
N ASN A 287 17.52 -17.22 -14.10
CA ASN A 287 16.63 -16.41 -13.26
C ASN A 287 15.21 -17.00 -13.25
N PHE A 288 14.78 -17.55 -12.11
CA PHE A 288 13.44 -18.09 -11.91
C PHE A 288 13.10 -18.25 -10.42
N ASP A 289 11.83 -18.06 -10.08
CA ASP A 289 11.26 -18.46 -8.80
C ASP A 289 10.75 -19.92 -8.92
N GLY A 290 11.03 -20.78 -7.96
CA GLY A 290 10.67 -22.21 -8.02
C GLY A 290 11.48 -23.06 -7.07
N SER A 291 12.09 -24.13 -7.57
CA SER A 291 13.00 -24.97 -6.78
C SER A 291 14.33 -25.26 -7.49
N ALA A 292 15.37 -25.48 -6.69
CA ALA A 292 16.66 -25.97 -7.15
C ALA A 292 17.16 -27.10 -6.24
N TRP A 293 17.82 -28.08 -6.85
CA TRP A 293 18.44 -29.21 -6.17
C TRP A 293 19.95 -29.05 -6.13
N PHE A 294 20.53 -29.42 -5.00
CA PHE A 294 21.96 -29.37 -4.73
C PHE A 294 22.40 -30.72 -4.20
N ARG A 295 23.46 -31.28 -4.77
CA ARG A 295 24.01 -32.57 -4.38
C ARG A 295 25.50 -32.50 -4.14
N LYS A 296 25.97 -33.29 -3.19
CA LYS A 296 27.39 -33.41 -2.89
C LYS A 296 27.73 -34.80 -2.37
N THR A 297 28.71 -35.43 -3.02
CA THR A 297 29.37 -36.63 -2.49
C THR A 297 30.55 -36.22 -1.61
N ILE A 298 30.61 -36.79 -0.41
CA ILE A 298 31.70 -36.58 0.56
C ILE A 298 32.31 -37.93 0.95
N LYS A 299 33.58 -37.88 1.39
CA LYS A 299 34.26 -39.04 1.96
C LYS A 299 34.50 -38.81 3.45
N LEU A 300 33.78 -39.53 4.30
CA LEU A 300 33.88 -39.44 5.74
C LEU A 300 34.98 -40.34 6.30
N PRO A 301 35.87 -39.83 7.17
CA PRO A 301 36.81 -40.66 7.92
C PRO A 301 36.08 -41.48 8.99
N ALA A 302 36.67 -42.62 9.37
CA ALA A 302 36.09 -43.56 10.34
C ALA A 302 35.71 -42.91 11.68
N ASP A 303 36.47 -41.92 12.14
CA ASP A 303 36.22 -41.24 13.41
C ASP A 303 34.97 -40.34 13.39
N MET A 304 34.64 -39.75 12.24
CA MET A 304 33.38 -39.00 12.08
C MET A 304 32.20 -39.92 11.73
N ALA A 305 32.43 -40.96 10.93
CA ALA A 305 31.39 -41.91 10.55
C ALA A 305 30.79 -42.69 11.73
N ASN A 306 31.58 -42.90 12.79
CA ASN A 306 31.15 -43.56 14.03
C ASN A 306 30.60 -42.59 15.09
N SER A 307 30.42 -41.31 14.74
CA SER A 307 29.90 -40.28 15.65
C SER A 307 28.50 -39.81 15.24
N GLU A 308 27.73 -39.25 16.18
CA GLU A 308 26.53 -38.50 15.79
C GLU A 308 26.95 -37.25 15.03
N LEU A 309 26.34 -37.02 13.86
CA LEU A 309 26.64 -35.89 13.00
C LEU A 309 25.43 -34.96 12.88
N THR A 310 25.70 -33.66 12.75
CA THR A 310 24.73 -32.62 12.42
C THR A 310 25.16 -31.95 11.13
N LEU A 311 24.22 -31.81 10.19
CA LEU A 311 24.39 -31.03 8.98
C LEU A 311 24.06 -29.56 9.26
N CYS A 312 25.06 -28.69 9.11
CA CYS A 312 24.95 -27.25 9.34
C CYS A 312 25.18 -26.47 8.04
N TYR A 313 24.33 -25.50 7.77
CA TYR A 313 24.54 -24.52 6.70
C TYR A 313 23.85 -23.19 7.02
N ALA A 314 24.26 -22.12 6.33
CA ALA A 314 23.67 -20.81 6.49
C ALA A 314 22.18 -20.79 6.08
N ALA A 315 21.52 -19.66 6.31
CA ALA A 315 20.19 -19.45 5.78
C ALA A 315 20.13 -19.69 4.27
N VAL A 316 19.09 -20.41 3.87
CA VAL A 316 18.58 -20.40 2.50
C VAL A 316 17.48 -19.35 2.44
N ASP A 317 16.94 -19.08 1.25
CA ASP A 317 15.91 -18.06 1.07
C ASP A 317 14.60 -18.44 1.80
N ASP A 318 13.66 -19.15 1.16
CA ASP A 318 12.35 -19.39 1.79
C ASP A 318 12.24 -20.73 2.52
N TYR A 319 12.52 -21.83 1.82
CA TYR A 319 12.28 -23.17 2.33
C TYR A 319 13.33 -24.15 1.83
N ASP A 320 13.82 -25.04 2.71
CA ASP A 320 14.67 -26.15 2.33
C ASP A 320 14.18 -27.49 2.87
N GLU A 321 14.62 -28.52 2.17
CA GLU A 321 14.58 -29.91 2.58
C GLU A 321 15.98 -30.52 2.40
N ALA A 322 16.44 -31.32 3.36
CA ALA A 322 17.76 -31.93 3.33
C ALA A 322 17.70 -33.44 3.56
N TRP A 323 18.53 -34.15 2.81
CA TRP A 323 18.69 -35.60 2.88
C TRP A 323 20.16 -35.98 3.02
N PHE A 324 20.40 -37.07 3.74
CA PHE A 324 21.70 -37.71 3.85
C PHE A 324 21.54 -39.18 3.49
N ASN A 325 22.27 -39.65 2.47
CA ASN A 325 22.15 -41.01 1.92
C ASN A 325 20.71 -41.44 1.62
N GLY A 326 19.88 -40.54 1.09
CA GLY A 326 18.47 -40.80 0.78
C GLY A 326 17.52 -40.77 1.97
N VAL A 327 17.99 -40.44 3.18
CA VAL A 327 17.13 -40.28 4.36
C VAL A 327 16.95 -38.79 4.64
N LYS A 328 15.70 -38.31 4.69
CA LYS A 328 15.39 -36.91 5.04
C LYS A 328 15.84 -36.64 6.47
N VAL A 329 16.73 -35.66 6.65
CA VAL A 329 17.31 -35.29 7.94
C VAL A 329 16.73 -34.00 8.51
N GLY A 330 16.10 -33.17 7.67
CA GLY A 330 15.46 -31.95 8.12
C GLY A 330 14.75 -31.19 7.01
N GLU A 331 13.98 -30.20 7.45
CA GLU A 331 13.32 -29.19 6.62
C GLU A 331 13.13 -27.92 7.47
N ASN A 332 13.13 -26.75 6.85
CA ASN A 332 12.84 -25.49 7.56
C ASN A 332 12.27 -24.44 6.60
N LYS A 333 11.13 -23.86 6.99
CA LYS A 333 10.35 -22.86 6.23
C LYS A 333 10.56 -21.43 6.71
N VAL A 334 11.54 -21.20 7.59
CA VAL A 334 11.76 -19.90 8.20
C VAL A 334 12.91 -19.18 7.49
N TRP A 335 12.58 -18.06 6.85
CA TRP A 335 13.53 -17.18 6.18
C TRP A 335 14.62 -16.67 7.14
N GLY A 336 15.86 -16.56 6.65
CA GLY A 336 16.98 -15.93 7.37
C GLY A 336 17.56 -16.73 8.56
N GLN A 337 17.08 -17.96 8.82
CA GLN A 337 17.63 -18.81 9.89
C GLN A 337 18.73 -19.75 9.39
N ASN A 338 19.80 -19.94 10.16
CA ASN A 338 20.77 -20.99 9.84
C ASN A 338 20.15 -22.39 10.06
N ARG A 339 20.57 -23.36 9.26
CA ARG A 339 20.08 -24.74 9.32
C ARG A 339 21.01 -25.62 10.14
N SER A 340 20.42 -26.50 10.95
CA SER A 340 21.11 -27.45 11.81
C SER A 340 20.27 -28.71 11.96
N TYR A 341 20.60 -29.75 11.22
CA TYR A 341 19.82 -31.00 11.17
C TYR A 341 20.62 -32.17 11.70
N LYS A 342 20.15 -32.77 12.79
CA LYS A 342 20.77 -33.97 13.36
C LYS A 342 20.54 -35.15 12.39
N ILE A 343 21.61 -35.81 11.98
CA ILE A 343 21.53 -36.96 11.10
C ILE A 343 21.17 -38.19 11.94
N PRO A 344 20.11 -38.96 11.58
CA PRO A 344 19.73 -40.15 12.32
C PRO A 344 20.84 -41.21 12.38
N ALA A 345 20.89 -41.96 13.48
CA ALA A 345 21.84 -43.05 13.63
C ALA A 345 21.66 -44.12 12.54
N GLY A 346 22.76 -44.65 12.02
CA GLY A 346 22.75 -45.69 10.97
C GLY A 346 22.62 -45.15 9.53
N VAL A 347 22.39 -43.85 9.34
CA VAL A 347 22.37 -43.22 8.01
C VAL A 347 23.79 -42.97 7.49
N VAL A 348 24.68 -42.54 8.38
CA VAL A 348 26.09 -42.23 8.09
C VAL A 348 26.89 -43.51 7.89
N LYS A 349 27.80 -43.52 6.91
CA LYS A 349 28.71 -44.64 6.63
C LYS A 349 30.16 -44.15 6.58
N GLU A 350 31.10 -45.03 6.89
CA GLU A 350 32.51 -44.76 6.59
C GLU A 350 32.71 -44.72 5.08
N GLY A 351 33.53 -43.77 4.59
CA GLY A 351 33.75 -43.60 3.16
C GLY A 351 32.71 -42.72 2.50
N GLU A 352 32.20 -43.12 1.34
CA GLU A 352 31.34 -42.27 0.51
C GLU A 352 29.93 -42.09 1.09
N ASN A 353 29.49 -40.84 1.14
CA ASN A 353 28.15 -40.44 1.53
C ASN A 353 27.66 -39.33 0.60
N VAL A 354 26.35 -39.25 0.41
CA VAL A 354 25.71 -38.25 -0.45
C VAL A 354 24.82 -37.36 0.39
N ILE A 355 24.95 -36.05 0.20
CA ILE A 355 24.04 -35.05 0.72
C ILE A 355 23.23 -34.50 -0.45
N ALA A 356 21.92 -34.41 -0.28
CA ALA A 356 21.02 -33.71 -1.19
C ALA A 356 20.26 -32.63 -0.43
N ILE A 357 20.12 -31.45 -1.04
CA ILE A 357 19.34 -30.34 -0.51
C ILE A 357 18.45 -29.83 -1.64
N ARG A 358 17.18 -29.60 -1.34
CA ARG A 358 16.25 -28.89 -2.23
C ARG A 358 15.92 -27.56 -1.58
N ILE A 359 16.04 -26.48 -2.33
CA ILE A 359 15.64 -25.14 -1.91
C ILE A 359 14.45 -24.71 -2.76
N TYR A 360 13.51 -24.03 -2.14
CA TYR A 360 12.40 -23.33 -2.77
C TYR A 360 12.60 -21.83 -2.56
N ASP A 361 12.30 -21.09 -3.61
CA ASP A 361 12.26 -19.63 -3.65
C ASP A 361 10.93 -19.24 -4.30
N TYR A 362 10.15 -18.43 -3.59
CA TYR A 362 8.84 -17.97 -4.02
C TYR A 362 8.92 -16.59 -4.71
N VAL A 363 9.95 -15.80 -4.41
CA VAL A 363 10.17 -14.48 -5.00
C VAL A 363 11.60 -14.01 -4.74
N GLY A 364 12.31 -13.66 -5.81
CA GLY A 364 13.54 -12.87 -5.71
C GLY A 364 14.77 -13.66 -6.10
N GLY A 365 15.62 -13.97 -5.12
CA GLY A 365 16.94 -14.51 -5.38
C GLY A 365 17.21 -15.76 -4.57
N GLY A 366 17.05 -16.93 -5.18
CA GLY A 366 17.16 -18.19 -4.48
C GLY A 366 18.58 -18.73 -4.33
N GLY A 367 18.83 -19.48 -3.27
CA GLY A 367 20.09 -20.18 -3.04
C GLY A 367 20.56 -20.13 -1.59
N PHE A 368 21.89 -20.07 -1.40
CA PHE A 368 22.51 -20.11 -0.08
C PHE A 368 23.24 -18.81 0.29
N MET A 369 23.01 -18.31 1.50
CA MET A 369 23.50 -17.02 2.02
C MET A 369 24.73 -17.18 2.95
N GLY A 370 25.13 -16.16 3.70
CA GLY A 370 26.17 -16.26 4.73
C GLY A 370 27.59 -16.39 4.19
N GLU A 371 28.47 -17.08 4.91
CA GLU A 371 29.89 -17.26 4.56
C GLU A 371 30.26 -18.74 4.40
N ALA A 372 31.35 -19.04 3.68
CA ALA A 372 31.81 -20.42 3.45
C ALA A 372 32.06 -21.23 4.75
N LYS A 373 32.34 -20.57 5.88
CA LYS A 373 32.52 -21.24 7.18
C LYS A 373 31.23 -21.80 7.77
N ASP A 374 30.07 -21.33 7.31
CA ASP A 374 28.77 -21.67 7.87
C ASP A 374 28.26 -23.04 7.38
N TYR A 375 28.91 -23.62 6.37
CA TYR A 375 28.56 -24.90 5.76
C TYR A 375 29.50 -26.00 6.23
N TYR A 376 29.03 -26.89 7.10
CA TYR A 376 29.85 -27.96 7.66
C TYR A 376 29.03 -29.12 8.23
N LEU A 377 29.68 -30.28 8.37
CA LEU A 377 29.22 -31.32 9.29
C LEU A 377 29.86 -31.11 10.66
N LEU A 378 29.08 -31.23 11.72
CA LEU A 378 29.54 -31.20 13.11
C LEU A 378 29.37 -32.57 13.74
N SER A 379 30.45 -33.12 14.29
CA SER A 379 30.36 -34.34 15.13
C SER A 379 30.05 -34.01 16.58
N ALA A 380 29.52 -34.99 17.32
CA ALA A 380 29.35 -34.92 18.78
C ALA A 380 30.66 -34.62 19.54
N THR A 381 31.82 -34.90 18.95
CA THR A 381 33.14 -34.61 19.54
C THR A 381 33.63 -33.17 19.29
N GLY A 382 32.85 -32.36 18.56
CA GLY A 382 33.20 -30.98 18.19
C GLY A 382 34.06 -30.88 16.91
N LYS A 383 34.46 -32.01 16.30
CA LYS A 383 35.15 -32.01 15.01
C LYS A 383 34.20 -31.56 13.89
N THR A 384 34.69 -30.69 13.01
CA THR A 384 33.95 -30.19 11.85
C THR A 384 34.54 -30.67 10.53
N MET A 385 33.69 -30.82 9.51
CA MET A 385 34.10 -31.03 8.11
C MET A 385 33.48 -29.94 7.23
N PRO A 386 34.28 -29.08 6.57
CA PRO A 386 33.75 -28.05 5.68
C PRO A 386 32.98 -28.63 4.50
N LEU A 387 31.85 -28.01 4.17
CA LEU A 387 30.98 -28.42 3.06
C LEU A 387 30.85 -27.37 1.96
N ALA A 388 31.32 -26.14 2.11
CA ALA A 388 31.00 -25.04 1.19
C ALA A 388 31.41 -25.24 -0.28
N LYS A 389 32.30 -26.19 -0.61
CA LYS A 389 32.82 -26.37 -1.97
C LYS A 389 32.46 -27.70 -2.58
N GLY A 390 32.42 -27.79 -3.89
CA GLY A 390 32.27 -29.03 -4.66
C GLY A 390 30.86 -29.61 -4.56
N TRP A 391 29.86 -28.75 -4.70
CA TRP A 391 28.47 -29.14 -4.94
C TRP A 391 28.20 -29.15 -6.43
N VAL A 392 27.16 -29.86 -6.80
CA VAL A 392 26.53 -29.76 -8.12
C VAL A 392 25.06 -29.41 -7.94
N ALA A 393 24.49 -28.68 -8.90
CA ALA A 393 23.13 -28.19 -8.83
C ALA A 393 22.35 -28.39 -10.12
N LYS A 394 21.04 -28.57 -9.98
CA LYS A 394 20.10 -28.74 -11.07
C LYS A 394 18.78 -28.05 -10.77
N LYS A 395 18.21 -27.43 -11.79
CA LYS A 395 16.89 -26.79 -11.71
C LYS A 395 15.82 -27.84 -11.39
N GLY A 396 14.97 -27.51 -10.43
CA GLY A 396 13.74 -28.23 -10.10
C GLY A 396 12.58 -27.75 -10.97
N PHE A 397 11.47 -27.30 -10.38
CA PHE A 397 10.38 -26.65 -11.10
C PHE A 397 10.56 -25.13 -11.16
N ASP A 398 9.79 -24.50 -12.04
CA ASP A 398 9.67 -23.04 -12.19
C ASP A 398 8.21 -22.65 -11.98
N PHE A 399 7.92 -21.65 -11.15
CA PHE A 399 6.55 -21.22 -10.88
C PHE A 399 5.80 -20.78 -12.13
N LYS A 400 6.50 -20.31 -13.18
CA LYS A 400 5.86 -19.93 -14.45
C LYS A 400 5.22 -21.10 -15.19
N ASP A 401 5.67 -22.33 -14.90
CA ASP A 401 5.18 -23.55 -15.55
C ASP A 401 4.00 -24.17 -14.78
N ILE A 402 3.70 -23.62 -13.59
CA ILE A 402 2.57 -24.01 -12.74
C ILE A 402 1.34 -23.22 -13.20
N LYS A 403 0.21 -23.91 -13.36
CA LYS A 403 -1.03 -23.30 -13.87
C LYS A 403 -1.92 -22.81 -12.74
N THR A 404 -1.95 -23.58 -11.66
CA THR A 404 -2.84 -23.34 -10.53
C THR A 404 -2.10 -22.56 -9.46
N HIS A 405 -2.53 -21.31 -9.22
CA HIS A 405 -2.03 -20.46 -8.15
C HIS A 405 -3.16 -20.18 -7.15
N PRO A 406 -3.09 -20.71 -5.92
CA PRO A 406 -4.10 -20.44 -4.90
C PRO A 406 -4.15 -18.94 -4.58
N VAL A 407 -5.36 -18.37 -4.57
CA VAL A 407 -5.55 -16.98 -4.14
C VAL A 407 -5.40 -16.91 -2.63
N SER A 408 -4.43 -16.14 -2.15
CA SER A 408 -4.21 -15.96 -0.71
C SER A 408 -5.42 -15.32 -0.05
N LEU A 409 -5.97 -15.98 0.97
CA LEU A 409 -7.14 -15.52 1.73
C LEU A 409 -6.81 -14.52 2.84
N SER A 410 -5.56 -14.09 2.93
CA SER A 410 -5.09 -13.15 3.95
C SER A 410 -4.21 -12.03 3.38
N ASP A 411 -4.01 -12.00 2.06
CA ASP A 411 -3.19 -10.99 1.41
C ASP A 411 -4.00 -9.72 1.14
N PRO A 412 -3.66 -8.59 1.79
CA PRO A 412 -4.35 -7.32 1.59
C PRO A 412 -4.03 -6.66 0.24
N ASN A 413 -3.08 -7.19 -0.54
CA ASN A 413 -2.74 -6.68 -1.87
C ASN A 413 -3.53 -7.33 -3.00
N GLN A 414 -4.40 -8.29 -2.70
CA GLN A 414 -5.32 -8.82 -3.70
C GLN A 414 -6.21 -7.68 -4.23
N PRO A 415 -6.41 -7.57 -5.55
CA PRO A 415 -7.29 -6.55 -6.12
C PRO A 415 -8.67 -6.51 -5.45
N THR A 416 -9.26 -5.32 -5.31
CA THR A 416 -10.59 -5.03 -4.70
C THR A 416 -10.79 -5.37 -3.22
N VAL A 417 -9.92 -6.13 -2.55
CA VAL A 417 -10.28 -6.70 -1.23
C VAL A 417 -10.37 -5.67 -0.11
N LEU A 418 -9.60 -4.59 -0.18
CA LEU A 418 -9.63 -3.50 0.80
C LEU A 418 -10.75 -2.51 0.49
N PHE A 419 -11.02 -2.25 -0.80
CA PHE A 419 -12.22 -1.51 -1.19
C PHE A 419 -13.47 -2.14 -0.57
N ASN A 420 -13.64 -3.45 -0.75
CA ASN A 420 -14.80 -4.19 -0.30
C ASN A 420 -15.00 -4.17 1.23
N ALA A 421 -13.91 -4.16 2.01
CA ALA A 421 -13.98 -4.33 3.46
C ALA A 421 -13.73 -3.04 4.27
N MET A 422 -13.08 -2.04 3.68
CA MET A 422 -12.64 -0.84 4.40
C MET A 422 -13.12 0.47 3.79
N ILE A 423 -13.63 0.46 2.55
CA ILE A 423 -14.19 1.64 1.86
C ILE A 423 -15.70 1.49 1.66
N TYR A 424 -16.13 0.37 1.07
CA TYR A 424 -17.53 0.11 0.78
C TYR A 424 -18.46 0.23 2.01
N PRO A 425 -18.10 -0.25 3.23
CA PRO A 425 -18.95 -0.07 4.41
C PRO A 425 -19.15 1.40 4.84
N LEU A 426 -18.31 2.33 4.34
CA LEU A 426 -18.44 3.76 4.61
C LEU A 426 -19.44 4.43 3.66
N LEU A 427 -19.84 3.76 2.58
CA LEU A 427 -20.82 4.28 1.64
C LEU A 427 -22.24 4.19 2.24
N PRO A 428 -23.10 5.21 2.07
CA PRO A 428 -22.88 6.49 1.40
C PRO A 428 -22.72 7.66 2.41
N TYR A 429 -21.87 7.55 3.43
CA TYR A 429 -21.65 8.65 4.39
C TYR A 429 -21.25 9.94 3.66
N THR A 430 -21.93 11.03 3.96
CA THR A 430 -21.69 12.33 3.33
C THR A 430 -20.37 12.92 3.84
N ILE A 431 -19.49 13.33 2.92
CA ILE A 431 -18.12 13.76 3.22
C ILE A 431 -17.77 15.09 2.54
N SER A 432 -16.83 15.86 3.11
CA SER A 432 -16.19 17.00 2.45
C SER A 432 -15.21 16.55 1.37
N GLY A 433 -14.59 15.38 1.51
CA GLY A 433 -13.60 14.85 0.57
C GLY A 433 -12.73 13.74 1.13
N ALA A 434 -11.66 13.41 0.40
CA ALA A 434 -10.68 12.41 0.78
C ALA A 434 -9.24 12.95 0.73
N ILE A 435 -8.40 12.48 1.65
CA ILE A 435 -6.95 12.61 1.61
C ILE A 435 -6.30 11.22 1.42
N TRP A 436 -5.27 11.16 0.58
CA TRP A 436 -4.63 9.91 0.17
C TRP A 436 -3.10 9.98 0.25
N TYR A 437 -2.48 9.04 0.96
CA TYR A 437 -1.02 8.92 1.00
C TYR A 437 -0.59 7.48 0.70
N GLN A 438 -0.29 7.23 -0.57
CA GLN A 438 0.17 5.94 -1.08
C GLN A 438 0.92 6.13 -2.39
N GLY A 439 1.77 5.15 -2.69
CA GLY A 439 2.41 5.01 -3.99
C GLY A 439 3.64 4.11 -3.91
N GLU A 440 4.25 4.01 -2.73
CA GLU A 440 5.51 3.31 -2.51
C GLU A 440 5.44 1.85 -2.98
N SER A 441 4.34 1.14 -2.69
CA SER A 441 4.13 -0.26 -3.11
C SER A 441 3.89 -0.42 -4.63
N ASN A 442 3.58 0.67 -5.34
CA ASN A 442 3.40 0.69 -6.79
C ASN A 442 4.58 1.35 -7.53
N ALA A 443 5.63 1.80 -6.84
CA ALA A 443 6.75 2.55 -7.44
C ALA A 443 7.42 1.80 -8.61
N GLY A 444 7.56 0.48 -8.50
CA GLY A 444 8.11 -0.37 -9.58
C GLY A 444 7.21 -0.50 -10.83
N ARG A 445 5.97 -0.03 -10.78
CA ARG A 445 4.97 -0.08 -11.85
C ARG A 445 4.37 1.32 -12.14
N ALA A 446 5.20 2.35 -12.07
CA ALA A 446 4.75 3.73 -12.14
C ALA A 446 3.96 4.08 -13.42
N TYR A 447 4.32 3.51 -14.57
CA TYR A 447 3.56 3.70 -15.81
C TYR A 447 2.12 3.19 -15.70
N GLN A 448 1.93 1.96 -15.24
CA GLN A 448 0.61 1.38 -14.97
C GLN A 448 -0.16 2.18 -13.90
N TYR A 449 0.54 2.67 -12.87
CA TYR A 449 -0.05 3.47 -11.80
C TYR A 449 -0.73 4.75 -12.30
N ARG A 450 -0.25 5.37 -13.39
CA ARG A 450 -0.84 6.58 -13.99
C ARG A 450 -2.32 6.42 -14.27
N GLN A 451 -2.69 5.28 -14.86
CA GLN A 451 -4.08 5.00 -15.20
C GLN A 451 -4.83 4.49 -13.97
N LEU A 452 -4.24 3.55 -13.23
CA LEU A 452 -4.86 2.96 -12.04
C LEU A 452 -5.28 4.02 -11.01
N PHE A 453 -4.38 4.95 -10.68
CA PHE A 453 -4.66 5.94 -9.63
C PHE A 453 -5.78 6.90 -10.03
N LYS A 454 -5.80 7.36 -11.30
CA LYS A 454 -6.92 8.15 -11.83
C LYS A 454 -8.22 7.36 -11.82
N THR A 455 -8.18 6.09 -12.21
CA THR A 455 -9.34 5.19 -12.15
C THR A 455 -9.85 5.01 -10.72
N MET A 456 -8.99 4.84 -9.72
CA MET A 456 -9.39 4.71 -8.31
C MET A 456 -10.08 5.99 -7.80
N ILE A 457 -9.56 7.18 -8.14
CA ILE A 457 -10.18 8.46 -7.75
C ILE A 457 -11.59 8.59 -8.35
N THR A 458 -11.72 8.33 -9.65
CA THR A 458 -13.02 8.37 -10.33
C THR A 458 -13.97 7.30 -9.81
N ASP A 459 -13.46 6.09 -9.53
CA ASP A 459 -14.23 5.00 -8.94
C ASP A 459 -14.83 5.43 -7.60
N TRP A 460 -14.03 5.95 -6.67
CA TRP A 460 -14.56 6.38 -5.37
C TRP A 460 -15.64 7.45 -5.53
N ARG A 461 -15.47 8.41 -6.45
CA ARG A 461 -16.50 9.42 -6.75
C ARG A 461 -17.80 8.79 -7.29
N GLU A 462 -17.69 7.82 -8.18
CA GLU A 462 -18.83 7.04 -8.68
C GLU A 462 -19.53 6.27 -7.55
N GLN A 463 -18.77 5.65 -6.66
CA GLN A 463 -19.30 4.82 -5.57
C GLN A 463 -19.99 5.66 -4.47
N TRP A 464 -19.42 6.81 -4.10
CA TRP A 464 -20.06 7.76 -3.17
C TRP A 464 -21.26 8.47 -3.80
N ASN A 465 -21.26 8.62 -5.12
CA ASN A 465 -22.29 9.35 -5.87
C ASN A 465 -22.51 10.78 -5.33
N GLN A 466 -21.42 11.45 -4.97
CA GLN A 466 -21.38 12.82 -4.43
C GLN A 466 -20.61 13.78 -5.35
N GLY A 467 -20.73 13.57 -6.67
CA GLY A 467 -20.02 14.33 -7.69
C GLY A 467 -18.50 14.22 -7.57
N ASP A 468 -17.79 15.24 -8.07
CA ASP A 468 -16.33 15.32 -8.01
C ASP A 468 -15.86 15.87 -6.66
N PHE A 469 -16.14 15.19 -5.55
CA PHE A 469 -15.66 15.64 -4.25
C PHE A 469 -14.12 15.83 -4.23
N PRO A 470 -13.60 16.77 -3.42
CA PRO A 470 -12.17 17.00 -3.25
C PRO A 470 -11.38 15.72 -2.97
N PHE A 471 -10.41 15.40 -3.83
CA PHE A 471 -9.50 14.27 -3.64
C PHE A 471 -8.06 14.78 -3.58
N LEU A 472 -7.51 14.87 -2.37
CA LEU A 472 -6.20 15.44 -2.12
C LEU A 472 -5.20 14.31 -1.85
N PHE A 473 -4.00 14.40 -2.38
CA PHE A 473 -3.02 13.33 -2.20
C PHE A 473 -1.61 13.86 -1.97
N VAL A 474 -0.75 13.00 -1.44
CA VAL A 474 0.64 13.33 -1.11
C VAL A 474 1.54 12.75 -2.19
N GLN A 475 2.36 13.61 -2.82
CA GLN A 475 3.43 13.14 -3.70
C GLN A 475 4.52 12.49 -2.86
N LEU A 476 5.10 11.38 -3.32
CA LEU A 476 6.10 10.65 -2.53
C LEU A 476 7.30 11.53 -2.14
N ALA A 477 7.71 11.40 -0.88
CA ALA A 477 8.87 12.09 -0.34
C ALA A 477 10.19 11.50 -0.86
N ASN A 478 11.32 12.12 -0.51
CA ASN A 478 12.65 11.55 -0.77
C ASN A 478 12.91 10.31 0.08
N PHE A 479 13.57 9.32 -0.52
CA PHE A 479 13.95 8.07 0.14
C PHE A 479 15.26 7.52 -0.46
N GLN A 480 16.00 6.68 0.28
CA GLN A 480 17.30 6.10 -0.10
C GLN A 480 18.46 7.12 -0.22
N PRO A 481 19.72 6.65 -0.31
CA PRO A 481 20.87 7.52 -0.61
C PRO A 481 20.71 8.28 -1.93
N ARG A 482 21.33 9.45 -2.02
CA ARG A 482 21.29 10.27 -3.25
C ARG A 482 22.07 9.61 -4.39
N ASN A 483 21.52 9.70 -5.59
CA ASN A 483 22.26 9.37 -6.81
C ASN A 483 23.33 10.45 -7.07
N THR A 484 24.54 10.04 -7.42
CA THR A 484 25.65 10.95 -7.73
C THR A 484 25.62 11.45 -9.19
N GLU A 485 24.97 10.70 -10.07
CA GLU A 485 24.82 11.01 -11.50
C GLU A 485 23.34 11.01 -11.91
N PRO A 486 22.98 11.75 -12.98
CA PRO A 486 21.64 11.67 -13.57
C PRO A 486 21.34 10.24 -14.04
N MET A 487 20.16 9.73 -13.71
CA MET A 487 19.72 8.41 -14.14
C MET A 487 18.20 8.30 -14.21
N GLU A 488 17.72 7.24 -14.84
CA GLU A 488 16.31 6.87 -14.78
C GLU A 488 15.95 6.30 -13.40
N ASP A 489 14.73 6.55 -12.95
CA ASP A 489 14.32 6.26 -11.57
C ASP A 489 12.80 6.05 -11.48
N SER A 490 12.39 4.86 -11.04
CA SER A 490 10.98 4.47 -10.97
C SER A 490 10.20 5.27 -9.92
N TRP A 491 10.89 5.76 -8.88
CA TRP A 491 10.28 6.63 -7.88
C TRP A 491 9.98 8.02 -8.44
N ALA A 492 10.87 8.54 -9.29
CA ALA A 492 10.62 9.78 -10.02
C ALA A 492 9.46 9.63 -11.01
N GLU A 493 9.38 8.49 -11.72
CA GLU A 493 8.25 8.18 -12.59
C GLU A 493 6.93 8.07 -11.83
N LEU A 494 6.94 7.55 -10.60
CA LEU A 494 5.73 7.49 -9.78
C LEU A 494 5.31 8.88 -9.30
N ARG A 495 6.24 9.77 -8.92
CA ARG A 495 5.92 11.17 -8.61
C ARG A 495 5.32 11.89 -9.82
N GLU A 496 5.79 11.59 -11.03
CA GLU A 496 5.16 12.04 -12.26
C GLU A 496 3.73 11.50 -12.38
N ALA A 497 3.50 10.20 -12.15
CA ALA A 497 2.17 9.61 -12.19
C ALA A 497 1.20 10.24 -11.19
N GLN A 498 1.67 10.56 -9.97
CA GLN A 498 0.90 11.32 -8.99
C GLN A 498 0.60 12.74 -9.49
N THR A 499 1.56 13.42 -10.12
CA THR A 499 1.34 14.75 -10.71
C THR A 499 0.29 14.72 -11.82
N MET A 500 0.29 13.69 -12.66
CA MET A 500 -0.70 13.50 -13.73
C MET A 500 -2.12 13.31 -13.21
N ALA A 501 -2.31 12.87 -11.96
CA ALA A 501 -3.65 12.80 -11.36
C ALA A 501 -4.29 14.20 -11.17
N LEU A 502 -3.50 15.28 -11.22
CA LEU A 502 -4.03 16.66 -11.22
C LEU A 502 -4.83 17.02 -12.48
N GLU A 503 -4.80 16.19 -13.53
CA GLU A 503 -5.68 16.31 -14.70
C GLU A 503 -7.16 16.14 -14.33
N LEU A 504 -7.46 15.40 -13.25
CA LEU A 504 -8.82 15.22 -12.78
C LEU A 504 -9.31 16.47 -12.04
N PRO A 505 -10.59 16.86 -12.18
CA PRO A 505 -11.16 18.01 -11.48
C PRO A 505 -11.13 17.79 -9.95
N ASN A 506 -11.11 18.88 -9.18
CA ASN A 506 -11.16 18.87 -7.71
C ASN A 506 -10.11 17.96 -7.05
N THR A 507 -8.95 17.81 -7.68
CA THR A 507 -7.80 17.14 -7.08
C THR A 507 -6.81 18.15 -6.52
N GLY A 508 -5.97 17.76 -5.57
CA GLY A 508 -4.88 18.59 -5.06
C GLY A 508 -3.70 17.73 -4.61
N MET A 509 -2.49 18.26 -4.69
CA MET A 509 -1.26 17.51 -4.41
C MET A 509 -0.42 18.25 -3.37
N ALA A 510 -0.12 17.59 -2.27
CA ALA A 510 0.92 18.00 -1.33
C ALA A 510 2.28 17.49 -1.85
N VAL A 511 3.10 18.40 -2.38
CA VAL A 511 4.49 18.09 -2.74
C VAL A 511 5.31 17.91 -1.46
N THR A 512 6.15 16.88 -1.35
CA THR A 512 6.93 16.58 -0.13
C THR A 512 8.43 16.29 -0.39
N ILE A 513 8.92 16.68 -1.57
CA ILE A 513 10.28 16.43 -2.04
C ILE A 513 11.38 16.98 -1.11
N ASP A 514 11.08 17.97 -0.28
CA ASP A 514 12.00 18.64 0.64
C ASP A 514 11.97 18.10 2.07
N ILE A 515 11.01 17.21 2.40
CA ILE A 515 10.76 16.73 3.76
C ILE A 515 10.79 15.19 3.87
N GLY A 516 11.54 14.54 2.98
CA GLY A 516 11.83 13.10 3.04
C GLY A 516 12.98 12.74 3.98
N ASP A 517 13.29 11.44 4.06
CA ASP A 517 14.40 10.90 4.85
C ASP A 517 15.12 9.82 4.02
N ALA A 518 16.43 9.97 3.85
CA ALA A 518 17.25 9.05 3.07
C ALA A 518 17.31 7.63 3.66
N LEU A 519 17.10 7.50 4.97
CA LEU A 519 17.24 6.24 5.71
C LEU A 519 15.91 5.65 6.14
N ASP A 520 14.81 6.39 6.00
CA ASP A 520 13.49 5.95 6.41
C ASP A 520 12.43 6.35 5.38
N ILE A 521 11.73 5.36 4.85
CA ILE A 521 10.62 5.57 3.91
C ILE A 521 9.43 6.29 4.59
N HIS A 522 9.41 6.36 5.92
CA HIS A 522 8.40 7.06 6.73
C HIS A 522 8.99 8.34 7.34
N PRO A 523 9.12 9.44 6.58
CA PRO A 523 9.72 10.66 7.10
C PRO A 523 8.92 11.23 8.27
N GLY A 524 9.64 11.70 9.30
CA GLY A 524 9.07 12.16 10.56
C GLY A 524 8.32 13.50 10.49
N ASN A 525 8.50 14.32 9.45
CA ASN A 525 7.83 15.61 9.32
C ASN A 525 6.41 15.47 8.74
N LYS A 526 5.49 14.86 9.50
CA LYS A 526 4.06 14.80 9.09
C LYS A 526 3.30 16.09 9.34
N GLN A 527 3.86 16.99 10.16
CA GLN A 527 3.32 18.33 10.36
C GLN A 527 3.17 19.07 9.03
N ASP A 528 4.25 19.12 8.23
CA ASP A 528 4.20 19.80 6.94
C ASP A 528 3.40 19.02 5.89
N VAL A 529 3.38 17.68 5.94
CA VAL A 529 2.51 16.87 5.08
C VAL A 529 1.03 17.24 5.32
N GLY A 530 0.57 17.16 6.57
CA GLY A 530 -0.80 17.49 6.94
C GLY A 530 -1.16 18.95 6.64
N LYS A 531 -0.23 19.88 6.93
CA LYS A 531 -0.39 21.30 6.59
C LYS A 531 -0.55 21.52 5.08
N ARG A 532 0.27 20.90 4.24
CA ARG A 532 0.20 21.07 2.77
C ARG A 532 -1.08 20.48 2.17
N LEU A 533 -1.57 19.36 2.71
CA LEU A 533 -2.90 18.85 2.37
C LEU A 533 -4.00 19.83 2.79
N ALA A 534 -3.91 20.39 3.99
CA ALA A 534 -4.89 21.33 4.50
C ALA A 534 -4.89 22.64 3.69
N LEU A 535 -3.73 23.16 3.28
CA LEU A 535 -3.66 24.31 2.37
C LEU A 535 -4.37 24.02 1.04
N ASN A 536 -4.23 22.81 0.48
CA ASN A 536 -4.97 22.40 -0.71
C ASN A 536 -6.49 22.43 -0.46
N ALA A 537 -6.97 21.90 0.66
CA ALA A 537 -8.39 21.94 1.03
C ALA A 537 -8.89 23.39 1.23
N LEU A 538 -8.15 24.23 1.97
CA LEU A 538 -8.48 25.64 2.21
C LEU A 538 -8.64 26.40 0.89
N ALA A 539 -7.73 26.21 -0.05
CA ALA A 539 -7.80 26.89 -1.34
C ALA A 539 -8.86 26.30 -2.28
N LYS A 540 -8.91 24.98 -2.46
CA LYS A 540 -9.74 24.34 -3.50
C LYS A 540 -11.16 24.02 -3.05
N THR A 541 -11.34 23.64 -1.78
CA THR A 541 -12.66 23.30 -1.22
C THR A 541 -13.32 24.52 -0.61
N TYR A 542 -12.59 25.26 0.22
CA TYR A 542 -13.13 26.37 0.99
C TYR A 542 -12.90 27.75 0.34
N GLN A 543 -12.28 27.79 -0.85
CA GLN A 543 -12.06 28.99 -1.66
C GLN A 543 -11.32 30.12 -0.92
N MET A 544 -10.49 29.76 0.06
CA MET A 544 -9.67 30.71 0.81
C MET A 544 -8.44 31.11 -0.01
N ASN A 545 -8.10 32.39 0.02
CA ASN A 545 -6.92 32.92 -0.68
C ASN A 545 -5.63 32.61 0.09
N VAL A 546 -5.12 31.38 -0.04
CA VAL A 546 -3.88 30.92 0.59
C VAL A 546 -2.95 30.25 -0.42
N PRO A 547 -1.63 30.39 -0.30
CA PRO A 547 -0.68 29.58 -1.07
C PRO A 547 -0.83 28.10 -0.72
N PHE A 548 -1.04 27.24 -1.73
CA PHE A 548 -1.34 25.82 -1.50
C PHE A 548 -0.53 24.85 -2.35
N MET A 549 0.16 25.34 -3.37
CA MET A 549 0.94 24.54 -4.30
C MET A 549 2.28 25.23 -4.55
N GLY A 550 3.36 24.45 -4.67
CA GLY A 550 4.65 24.96 -5.11
C GLY A 550 4.71 25.13 -6.64
N PRO A 551 5.82 25.63 -7.20
CA PRO A 551 5.95 25.76 -8.64
C PRO A 551 5.64 24.46 -9.39
N LEU A 552 4.69 24.51 -10.31
CA LEU A 552 4.35 23.39 -11.19
C LEU A 552 4.81 23.73 -12.61
N TYR A 553 5.60 22.84 -13.20
CA TYR A 553 6.10 23.06 -14.57
C TYR A 553 4.93 23.25 -15.55
N LYS A 554 5.04 24.27 -16.40
CA LYS A 554 4.02 24.65 -17.37
C LYS A 554 4.46 24.43 -18.81
N ASN A 555 5.58 25.04 -19.19
CA ASN A 555 6.13 24.94 -20.54
C ASN A 555 7.62 25.36 -20.57
N TYR A 556 8.24 25.23 -21.74
CA TYR A 556 9.58 25.72 -22.01
C TYR A 556 9.70 26.43 -23.37
N GLU A 557 10.76 27.23 -23.49
CA GLU A 557 11.27 27.79 -24.75
C GLU A 557 12.75 27.43 -24.90
N VAL A 558 13.19 27.06 -26.11
CA VAL A 558 14.62 26.84 -26.41
C VAL A 558 15.23 28.11 -27.01
N LYS A 559 16.32 28.61 -26.42
CA LYS A 559 17.06 29.80 -26.85
C LYS A 559 18.55 29.46 -26.99
N GLY A 560 18.95 29.03 -28.18
CA GLY A 560 20.31 28.54 -28.44
C GLY A 560 20.63 27.34 -27.53
N PRO A 561 21.69 27.38 -26.70
CA PRO A 561 22.07 26.29 -25.81
C PRO A 561 21.30 26.26 -24.48
N THR A 562 20.28 27.11 -24.31
CA THR A 562 19.54 27.28 -23.05
C THR A 562 18.08 26.90 -23.22
N MET A 563 17.52 26.19 -22.24
CA MET A 563 16.07 26.02 -22.09
C MET A 563 15.55 26.98 -21.01
N VAL A 564 14.49 27.71 -21.31
CA VAL A 564 13.83 28.65 -20.39
C VAL A 564 12.48 28.06 -20.00
N LEU A 565 12.30 27.77 -18.71
CA LEU A 565 11.15 27.08 -18.16
C LEU A 565 10.21 28.07 -17.45
N SER A 566 8.91 27.89 -17.64
CA SER A 566 7.87 28.64 -16.94
C SER A 566 7.08 27.72 -16.01
N PHE A 567 6.54 28.29 -14.94
CA PHE A 567 5.83 27.56 -13.89
C PHE A 567 4.51 28.24 -13.55
N ASP A 568 3.50 27.45 -13.19
CA ASP A 568 2.32 27.91 -12.46
C ASP A 568 2.62 27.92 -10.94
N TYR A 569 1.75 28.53 -10.13
CA TYR A 569 1.85 28.60 -8.67
C TYR A 569 3.15 29.22 -8.11
N VAL A 570 3.69 30.20 -8.82
CA VAL A 570 4.85 30.99 -8.37
C VAL A 570 4.51 32.04 -7.30
N HIS A 571 3.23 32.39 -7.16
CA HIS A 571 2.75 33.49 -6.31
C HIS A 571 3.48 34.81 -6.61
N GLU A 572 4.25 35.34 -5.66
CA GLU A 572 5.00 36.59 -5.84
C GLU A 572 6.33 36.36 -6.58
N GLY A 573 6.79 35.11 -6.70
CA GLY A 573 7.97 34.76 -7.50
C GLY A 573 8.60 33.43 -7.13
N LEU A 574 9.57 33.02 -7.95
CA LEU A 574 10.40 31.84 -7.68
C LEU A 574 11.48 32.16 -6.63
N SER A 575 11.88 31.16 -5.86
CA SER A 575 12.86 31.29 -4.78
C SER A 575 13.74 30.05 -4.67
N ILE A 576 14.88 30.21 -3.99
CA ILE A 576 15.86 29.15 -3.75
C ILE A 576 15.88 28.85 -2.25
N ALA A 577 15.53 27.63 -1.87
CA ALA A 577 15.68 27.18 -0.49
C ALA A 577 17.15 26.86 -0.18
N ASN A 578 17.56 27.12 1.08
CA ASN A 578 18.81 26.63 1.65
C ASN A 578 20.10 26.94 0.84
N GLY A 579 20.19 28.11 0.20
CA GLY A 579 21.40 28.48 -0.52
C GLY A 579 21.23 29.65 -1.49
N LYS A 580 22.23 29.84 -2.35
CA LYS A 580 22.21 30.85 -3.44
C LYS A 580 22.20 30.24 -4.84
N GLU A 581 22.52 28.95 -4.94
CA GLU A 581 22.61 28.22 -6.21
C GLU A 581 21.38 27.33 -6.36
N LEU A 582 20.77 27.36 -7.55
CA LEU A 582 19.64 26.53 -7.89
C LEU A 582 20.13 25.14 -8.33
N ARG A 583 19.60 24.09 -7.72
CA ARG A 583 20.04 22.69 -7.88
C ARG A 583 18.91 21.78 -8.33
N GLY A 584 19.26 20.58 -8.78
CA GLY A 584 18.31 19.53 -9.12
C GLY A 584 17.90 19.48 -10.59
N PHE A 585 18.56 20.25 -11.47
CA PHE A 585 18.27 20.28 -12.90
C PHE A 585 19.25 19.41 -13.69
N THR A 586 18.70 18.65 -14.63
CA THR A 586 19.47 17.91 -15.65
C THR A 586 18.96 18.28 -17.03
N ILE A 587 19.83 18.20 -18.04
CA ILE A 587 19.54 18.57 -19.43
C ILE A 587 20.15 17.54 -20.38
N ALA A 588 19.42 17.19 -21.44
CA ALA A 588 19.83 16.24 -22.46
C ALA A 588 19.67 16.81 -23.87
N GLY A 589 20.53 16.32 -24.78
CA GLY A 589 20.45 16.58 -26.21
C GLY A 589 19.61 15.53 -26.94
N ALA A 590 19.81 15.40 -28.25
CA ALA A 590 19.14 14.39 -29.08
C ALA A 590 19.62 12.95 -28.82
N ASP A 591 20.72 12.77 -28.09
CA ASP A 591 21.26 11.47 -27.67
C ASP A 591 20.57 10.91 -26.41
N SER A 592 19.65 11.68 -25.82
CA SER A 592 18.94 11.33 -24.58
C SER A 592 19.85 11.07 -23.38
N VAL A 593 21.09 11.57 -23.40
CA VAL A 593 22.01 11.47 -22.27
C VAL A 593 21.86 12.69 -21.37
N PHE A 594 21.38 12.48 -20.15
CA PHE A 594 21.20 13.56 -19.18
C PHE A 594 22.51 13.95 -18.50
N HIS A 595 22.75 15.26 -18.43
CA HIS A 595 23.85 15.85 -17.68
C HIS A 595 23.34 16.81 -16.63
N TRP A 596 24.02 16.89 -15.48
CA TRP A 596 23.80 17.97 -14.52
C TRP A 596 23.90 19.33 -15.22
N ALA A 597 22.95 20.21 -14.94
CA ALA A 597 22.80 21.48 -15.61
C ALA A 597 22.97 22.65 -14.65
N LYS A 598 23.51 23.76 -15.16
CA LYS A 598 23.49 25.04 -14.46
C LYS A 598 22.10 25.64 -14.63
N ALA A 599 21.48 26.02 -13.51
CA ALA A 599 20.16 26.66 -13.50
C ALA A 599 20.18 28.01 -12.79
N GLU A 600 19.44 28.99 -13.30
CA GLU A 600 19.32 30.33 -12.71
C GLU A 600 17.88 30.85 -12.83
N ILE A 601 17.40 31.55 -11.80
CA ILE A 601 16.12 32.25 -11.83
C ILE A 601 16.32 33.62 -12.48
N VAL A 602 15.63 33.88 -13.59
CA VAL A 602 15.64 35.15 -14.32
C VAL A 602 14.20 35.51 -14.66
N ASP A 603 13.74 36.68 -14.21
CA ASP A 603 12.37 37.19 -14.45
C ASP A 603 11.27 36.17 -14.14
N ASN A 604 11.34 35.51 -12.97
CA ASN A 604 10.42 34.45 -12.54
C ASN A 604 10.34 33.22 -13.48
N LYS A 605 11.36 33.02 -14.33
CA LYS A 605 11.57 31.81 -15.12
C LYS A 605 12.87 31.12 -14.67
N VAL A 606 13.01 29.84 -14.96
CA VAL A 606 14.27 29.12 -14.75
C VAL A 606 14.97 28.93 -16.08
N THR A 607 16.19 29.43 -16.21
CA THR A 607 17.07 29.16 -17.34
C THR A 607 17.97 27.98 -17.02
N VAL A 608 18.10 27.02 -17.93
CA VAL A 608 18.86 25.77 -17.75
C VAL A 608 19.79 25.55 -18.92
N SER A 609 21.08 25.30 -18.65
CA SER A 609 22.10 25.08 -19.68
C SER A 609 23.21 24.13 -19.21
N CYS A 610 23.89 23.48 -20.16
CA CYS A 610 25.07 22.66 -19.88
C CYS A 610 26.10 22.79 -21.01
N LYS A 611 27.39 22.94 -20.68
CA LYS A 611 28.46 23.05 -21.68
C LYS A 611 28.59 21.82 -22.59
N LYS A 612 28.09 20.66 -22.14
CA LYS A 612 28.09 19.42 -22.92
C LYS A 612 26.89 19.32 -23.87
N VAL A 613 25.88 20.18 -23.73
CA VAL A 613 24.62 20.13 -24.49
C VAL A 613 24.38 21.46 -25.21
N ASN A 614 24.74 21.51 -26.49
CA ASN A 614 24.59 22.73 -27.31
C ASN A 614 23.18 22.87 -27.92
N GLU A 615 22.48 21.76 -28.10
CA GLU A 615 21.11 21.71 -28.66
C GLU A 615 20.19 20.96 -27.70
N PRO A 616 19.69 21.63 -26.65
CA PRO A 616 18.91 20.95 -25.62
C PRO A 616 17.56 20.50 -26.16
N LYS A 617 17.17 19.26 -25.83
CA LYS A 617 15.89 18.64 -26.19
C LYS A 617 15.01 18.33 -24.98
N ALA A 618 15.62 18.12 -23.82
CA ALA A 618 14.89 17.78 -22.61
C ALA A 618 15.56 18.38 -21.37
N VAL A 619 14.74 18.80 -20.40
CA VAL A 619 15.15 19.11 -19.03
C VAL A 619 14.34 18.27 -18.06
N ARG A 620 14.97 17.82 -16.98
CA ARG A 620 14.30 17.24 -15.82
C ARG A 620 14.68 17.98 -14.55
N TYR A 621 13.75 18.07 -13.61
CA TYR A 621 13.97 18.60 -12.28
C TYR A 621 13.63 17.55 -11.23
N ALA A 622 14.54 17.35 -10.27
CA ALA A 622 14.36 16.44 -9.15
C ALA A 622 13.99 15.00 -9.56
N TRP A 623 14.54 14.53 -10.69
CA TRP A 623 14.28 13.19 -11.26
C TRP A 623 15.21 12.13 -10.66
N SER A 624 14.97 11.79 -9.40
CA SER A 624 15.65 10.73 -8.65
C SER A 624 14.85 10.41 -7.38
N ILE A 625 15.03 9.23 -6.78
CA ILE A 625 14.41 8.84 -5.51
C ILE A 625 14.76 9.81 -4.36
N ASN A 626 15.99 10.33 -4.33
CA ASN A 626 16.44 11.35 -3.38
C ASN A 626 17.31 12.40 -4.09
N PRO A 627 16.69 13.37 -4.78
CA PRO A 627 17.41 14.41 -5.48
C PRO A 627 17.92 15.48 -4.52
N GLU A 628 19.04 16.10 -4.88
CA GLU A 628 19.39 17.40 -4.32
C GLU A 628 18.68 18.50 -5.10
N CYS A 629 17.63 19.08 -4.52
CA CYS A 629 16.78 20.07 -5.18
C CYS A 629 16.30 21.15 -4.19
N ASN A 630 16.06 22.37 -4.68
CA ASN A 630 15.75 23.51 -3.83
C ASN A 630 14.93 24.64 -4.49
N LEU A 631 14.25 24.39 -5.61
CA LEU A 631 13.32 25.36 -6.19
C LEU A 631 12.05 25.44 -5.33
N THR A 632 11.70 26.65 -4.89
CA THR A 632 10.43 26.94 -4.21
C THR A 632 9.75 28.14 -4.84
N ASN A 633 8.52 28.42 -4.43
CA ASN A 633 7.90 29.74 -4.64
C ASN A 633 8.19 30.67 -3.44
N SER A 634 7.66 31.89 -3.51
CA SER A 634 7.79 32.91 -2.47
C SER A 634 7.13 32.53 -1.13
N ALA A 635 6.18 31.58 -1.14
CA ALA A 635 5.57 31.03 0.07
C ALA A 635 6.38 29.89 0.71
N GLY A 636 7.53 29.53 0.13
CA GLY A 636 8.39 28.45 0.60
C GLY A 636 7.88 27.04 0.25
N LEU A 637 6.88 26.92 -0.63
CA LEU A 637 6.39 25.61 -1.09
C LEU A 637 7.30 25.06 -2.20
N PRO A 638 7.74 23.79 -2.12
CA PRO A 638 8.68 23.21 -3.06
C PRO A 638 8.06 22.93 -4.43
N ALA A 639 8.86 23.11 -5.48
CA ALA A 639 8.45 22.74 -6.83
C ALA A 639 8.26 21.22 -6.95
N SER A 640 7.23 20.81 -7.69
CA SER A 640 7.04 19.39 -8.04
C SER A 640 8.15 18.93 -8.98
N PRO A 641 8.71 17.71 -8.82
CA PRO A 641 9.51 17.07 -9.85
C PRO A 641 8.78 17.00 -11.19
N PHE A 642 9.54 17.11 -12.29
CA PHE A 642 8.99 17.05 -13.64
C PHE A 642 10.07 16.66 -14.67
N ARG A 643 9.60 16.32 -15.86
CA ARG A 643 10.39 16.25 -17.09
C ARG A 643 9.70 17.02 -18.22
N THR A 644 10.46 17.43 -19.22
CA THR A 644 9.93 18.09 -20.42
C THR A 644 9.84 17.16 -21.64
N ASP A 645 10.45 15.97 -21.56
CA ASP A 645 10.39 14.94 -22.60
C ASP A 645 9.18 14.02 -22.44
N ASN A 646 8.89 13.26 -23.49
CA ASN A 646 7.93 12.16 -23.51
C ASN A 646 8.62 10.83 -23.83
N TRP A 647 9.92 10.71 -23.52
CA TRP A 647 10.67 9.48 -23.79
C TRP A 647 10.18 8.36 -22.88
N LYS A 648 10.41 7.11 -23.30
CA LYS A 648 10.00 5.95 -22.50
C LYS A 648 10.73 5.94 -21.16
N GLY A 649 9.97 5.66 -20.10
CA GLY A 649 10.51 5.42 -18.77
C GLY A 649 11.00 3.98 -18.61
N ILE A 650 11.54 3.65 -17.44
CA ILE A 650 11.96 2.28 -17.08
C ILE A 650 10.81 1.42 -16.57
N THR A 651 9.63 2.02 -16.30
CA THR A 651 8.42 1.28 -15.88
C THR A 651 7.38 1.11 -16.98
N GLU A 652 7.63 1.63 -18.18
CA GLU A 652 6.83 1.40 -19.41
C GLU A 652 7.33 0.15 -20.14
#